data_AF-A0A1G6Y9G5-F1
#
_entry.id   AF-A0A1G6Y9G5-F1
#
_cell.length_a   1.000
_cell.length_b   1.000
_cell.length_c   1.000
_cell.angle_alpha   90.00
_cell.angle_beta   90.00
_cell.angle_gamma   90.00
#
_symmetry.space_group_name_H-M   'P 1'
#
loop_
_entity.id
_entity.type
_entity.pdbx_description
1 polymer ?
#
loop_
_entity_poly.entity_id
_entity_poly.type
_entity_poly.pdbx_seq_one_letter_code
_entity_poly.pdbx_strand_id
1 'polypeptide(L)'
;MKLRDVLGVYKQDFVSRQWRDEKYKWEAIKCFQDNWNVKASDFADMLTRALDKTCNLLAFNNNFPKSMIIGFAKAAPEEVRAMFIALFDESKDVFERMETFKAKSSVLLKQYGKETAQHYQNENAISTYLWLRFPDKYYIYKFSEVKKVASELGADYRFKKGAYADNIRNTLKFYDEISLALQEDSELVNLFRSQLTDTCYPDPELKTLTTDVGFYISRHYSQEAVAVQEEAECEWFPTAYSPGFTVEDWVELLNDSEVFTTASLEIMKRIKDYGGRASCKQLSVKYGQSSNFYNAGSSTLAKRIADKTGCPLLKTNTEYAKWWPILYVGHYARKEEEGSYIWKLRDELFEALDQVDLSEIELYVKTTPREEAHGYWWLNANPKIWSFADIGVGEGQSYTLYNENGNKRRIFQNFLDAKAGDMIIGYESNPVKQVVAIGRVSSEQDGEKLFFEKVEGLASPIDYAALKGCPELEHMEYFQNSQGSLFKLSKAEYDFILDMIREENPITQEAPIDAYTKSDFLDEVYMTEKRYENLVAVLRNKKNIILQGAPGVGKTFAARRLAWSMMGEKDDGRIEFVQFHQSYSYEDFMMGYKPVEDGFELKYGIFYRFCQKAANQPDKAFFFIIDEINRGNMSKIFGELLMLIEKDYRGTKTTLAYTGRPFSVPKNIYIILA
;
A
#
# COMPACT_ATOMS: atom_id res chain seq x y z
N MET A 1 8.40 -21.07 -33.20
CA MET A 1 9.84 -21.07 -32.87
C MET A 1 10.05 -21.17 -31.36
N LYS A 2 9.35 -20.42 -30.50
CA LYS A 2 9.55 -20.47 -29.03
C LYS A 2 8.93 -21.64 -28.25
N LEU A 3 7.81 -22.22 -28.73
CA LEU A 3 7.14 -23.32 -28.00
C LEU A 3 8.04 -24.57 -27.88
N ARG A 4 8.84 -24.89 -28.90
CA ARG A 4 9.75 -26.05 -28.84
C ARG A 4 10.81 -25.90 -27.75
N ASP A 5 11.32 -24.68 -27.55
CA ASP A 5 12.32 -24.37 -26.53
C ASP A 5 11.73 -24.54 -25.12
N VAL A 6 10.51 -24.01 -24.91
CA VAL A 6 9.73 -24.21 -23.68
C VAL A 6 9.56 -25.69 -23.36
N LEU A 7 9.16 -26.49 -24.35
CA LEU A 7 8.90 -27.91 -24.13
C LEU A 7 10.17 -28.68 -23.77
N GLY A 8 11.34 -28.22 -24.21
CA GLY A 8 12.63 -28.75 -23.77
C GLY A 8 12.82 -28.62 -22.26
N VAL A 9 12.62 -27.42 -21.71
CA VAL A 9 12.76 -27.15 -20.27
C VAL A 9 11.65 -27.82 -19.47
N TYR A 10 10.41 -27.72 -19.94
CA TYR A 10 9.25 -28.37 -19.31
C TYR A 10 9.46 -29.88 -19.14
N LYS A 11 10.03 -30.58 -20.14
CA LYS A 11 10.32 -32.01 -20.05
C LYS A 11 11.36 -32.35 -18.97
N GLN A 12 12.36 -31.49 -18.76
CA GLN A 12 13.39 -31.69 -17.73
C GLN A 12 12.81 -31.55 -16.32
N ASP A 13 11.93 -30.57 -16.13
CA ASP A 13 11.28 -30.30 -14.85
C ASP A 13 10.06 -31.19 -14.59
N PHE A 14 9.58 -31.88 -15.63
CA PHE A 14 8.30 -32.55 -15.59
C PHE A 14 8.19 -33.53 -14.43
N VAL A 15 9.14 -34.47 -14.31
CA VAL A 15 9.09 -35.52 -13.28
C VAL A 15 9.61 -35.03 -11.93
N SER A 16 10.65 -34.20 -11.93
CA SER A 16 11.34 -33.75 -10.72
C SER A 16 10.50 -32.77 -9.88
N ARG A 17 9.66 -31.98 -10.55
CA ARG A 17 8.91 -30.88 -9.93
C ARG A 17 7.47 -30.81 -10.41
N GLN A 18 7.26 -30.58 -11.70
CA GLN A 18 5.97 -30.15 -12.23
C GLN A 18 4.85 -31.17 -11.97
N TRP A 19 5.10 -32.45 -12.27
CA TRP A 19 4.12 -33.52 -12.09
C TRP A 19 3.70 -33.69 -10.63
N ARG A 20 4.66 -33.60 -9.70
CA ARG A 20 4.38 -33.74 -8.27
C ARG A 20 3.39 -32.67 -7.79
N ASP A 21 3.58 -31.45 -8.26
CA ASP A 21 2.83 -30.28 -7.80
C ASP A 21 1.50 -30.10 -8.54
N GLU A 22 1.39 -30.58 -9.78
CA GLU A 22 0.25 -30.28 -10.65
C GLU A 22 -0.63 -31.50 -10.99
N LYS A 23 -0.23 -32.74 -10.61
CA LYS A 23 -1.03 -33.97 -10.86
C LYS A 23 -2.47 -33.90 -10.36
N TYR A 24 -2.75 -33.04 -9.38
CA TYR A 24 -4.09 -32.85 -8.82
C TYR A 24 -5.13 -32.45 -9.87
N LYS A 25 -4.73 -31.83 -11.01
CA LYS A 25 -5.63 -31.50 -12.12
C LYS A 25 -6.27 -32.75 -12.72
N TRP A 26 -5.48 -33.76 -13.02
CA TRP A 26 -5.96 -35.02 -13.59
C TRP A 26 -6.76 -35.84 -12.56
N GLU A 27 -6.37 -35.82 -11.30
CA GLU A 27 -7.14 -36.45 -10.22
C GLU A 27 -8.49 -35.74 -9.99
N ALA A 28 -8.55 -34.42 -10.17
CA ALA A 28 -9.79 -33.65 -10.06
C ALA A 28 -10.78 -34.01 -11.17
N ILE A 29 -10.31 -34.14 -12.42
CA ILE A 29 -11.16 -34.63 -13.52
C ILE A 29 -11.68 -36.03 -13.23
N LYS A 30 -10.79 -36.96 -12.85
CA LYS A 30 -11.19 -38.36 -12.56
C LYS A 30 -12.26 -38.39 -11.47
N CYS A 31 -12.05 -37.66 -10.38
CA CYS A 31 -13.00 -37.53 -9.29
C CYS A 31 -14.35 -36.96 -9.77
N PHE A 32 -14.34 -35.90 -10.60
CA PHE A 32 -15.56 -35.34 -11.14
C PHE A 32 -16.30 -36.33 -12.04
N GLN A 33 -15.61 -36.98 -12.99
CA GLN A 33 -16.20 -37.91 -13.94
C GLN A 33 -16.80 -39.15 -13.24
N ASP A 34 -16.12 -39.68 -12.22
CA ASP A 34 -16.59 -40.85 -11.47
C ASP A 34 -17.85 -40.57 -10.64
N ASN A 35 -18.04 -39.32 -10.20
CA ASN A 35 -19.11 -38.94 -9.28
C ASN A 35 -20.24 -38.15 -9.93
N TRP A 36 -20.02 -37.53 -11.10
CA TRP A 36 -21.00 -36.65 -11.73
C TRP A 36 -22.21 -37.41 -12.28
N ASN A 37 -23.38 -37.13 -11.71
CA ASN A 37 -24.65 -37.62 -12.24
C ASN A 37 -25.73 -36.54 -12.10
N VAL A 38 -26.04 -35.86 -13.21
CA VAL A 38 -27.05 -34.78 -13.24
C VAL A 38 -28.47 -35.23 -12.88
N LYS A 39 -28.75 -36.54 -12.98
CA LYS A 39 -30.06 -37.13 -12.64
C LYS A 39 -30.11 -37.68 -11.20
N ALA A 40 -29.04 -37.52 -10.42
CA ALA A 40 -29.00 -37.98 -9.04
C ALA A 40 -30.14 -37.35 -8.21
N SER A 41 -30.78 -38.16 -7.37
CA SER A 41 -31.78 -37.68 -6.41
C SER A 41 -31.15 -36.84 -5.30
N ASP A 42 -29.88 -37.13 -4.95
CA ASP A 42 -29.06 -36.42 -3.96
C ASP A 42 -28.12 -35.39 -4.62
N PHE A 43 -28.64 -34.54 -5.52
CA PHE A 43 -27.82 -33.67 -6.38
C PHE A 43 -26.77 -32.83 -5.63
N ALA A 44 -27.10 -32.26 -4.46
CA ALA A 44 -26.17 -31.44 -3.69
C ALA A 44 -24.99 -32.25 -3.12
N ASP A 45 -25.24 -33.46 -2.62
CA ASP A 45 -24.21 -34.34 -2.09
C ASP A 45 -23.38 -34.96 -3.22
N MET A 46 -24.02 -35.31 -4.34
CA MET A 46 -23.35 -35.69 -5.59
C MET A 46 -22.39 -34.59 -6.05
N LEU A 47 -22.85 -33.34 -6.12
CA LEU A 47 -22.01 -32.20 -6.50
C LEU A 47 -20.84 -32.00 -5.53
N THR A 48 -21.07 -32.21 -4.23
CA THR A 48 -20.01 -32.14 -3.21
C THR A 48 -18.94 -33.19 -3.47
N ARG A 49 -19.33 -34.45 -3.74
CA ARG A 49 -18.41 -35.54 -4.08
C ARG A 49 -17.67 -35.27 -5.38
N ALA A 50 -18.37 -34.81 -6.42
CA ALA A 50 -17.78 -34.51 -7.73
C ALA A 50 -16.74 -33.38 -7.68
N LEU A 51 -16.90 -32.40 -6.78
CA LEU A 51 -15.95 -31.29 -6.63
C LEU A 51 -14.90 -31.54 -5.52
N ASP A 52 -14.80 -32.74 -4.95
CA ASP A 52 -14.00 -32.95 -3.75
C ASP A 52 -12.53 -32.56 -3.94
N LYS A 53 -11.89 -33.06 -5.01
CA LYS A 53 -10.48 -32.83 -5.34
C LYS A 53 -10.17 -31.49 -6.03
N THR A 54 -11.07 -30.52 -6.00
CA THR A 54 -10.92 -29.24 -6.72
C THR A 54 -10.41 -28.08 -5.84
N CYS A 55 -9.91 -28.32 -4.63
CA CYS A 55 -9.50 -27.25 -3.71
C CYS A 55 -8.50 -26.25 -4.34
N ASN A 56 -7.45 -26.74 -4.99
CA ASN A 56 -6.44 -25.91 -5.66
C ASN A 56 -6.95 -25.19 -6.92
N LEU A 57 -8.17 -25.49 -7.37
CA LEU A 57 -8.82 -24.89 -8.55
C LEU A 57 -9.96 -23.94 -8.17
N LEU A 58 -10.71 -24.27 -7.11
CA LEU A 58 -11.97 -23.64 -6.72
C LEU A 58 -12.01 -23.23 -5.23
N ALA A 59 -10.85 -23.03 -4.60
CA ALA A 59 -10.67 -22.40 -3.29
C ALA A 59 -9.23 -21.82 -3.15
N PHE A 60 -9.05 -20.50 -3.39
CA PHE A 60 -7.73 -19.84 -3.30
C PHE A 60 -7.86 -18.37 -2.89
N ASN A 61 -6.95 -17.85 -2.04
CA ASN A 61 -6.88 -16.45 -1.60
C ASN A 61 -8.24 -15.80 -1.26
N ASN A 62 -8.95 -16.34 -0.27
CA ASN A 62 -10.27 -15.85 0.18
C ASN A 62 -11.40 -15.90 -0.87
N ASN A 63 -11.21 -16.57 -2.01
CA ASN A 63 -12.23 -16.84 -3.02
C ASN A 63 -12.73 -18.28 -2.89
N PHE A 64 -14.05 -18.48 -2.73
CA PHE A 64 -14.64 -19.80 -2.44
C PHE A 64 -15.74 -20.22 -3.44
N PRO A 65 -15.45 -20.39 -4.74
CA PRO A 65 -16.44 -20.81 -5.73
C PRO A 65 -17.09 -22.17 -5.42
N LYS A 66 -16.29 -23.17 -4.97
CA LYS A 66 -16.80 -24.49 -4.59
C LYS A 66 -17.79 -24.40 -3.43
N SER A 67 -17.42 -23.73 -2.34
CA SER A 67 -18.29 -23.60 -1.17
C SER A 67 -19.58 -22.86 -1.50
N MET A 68 -19.50 -21.83 -2.35
CA MET A 68 -20.67 -21.07 -2.81
C MET A 68 -21.64 -21.95 -3.62
N ILE A 69 -21.16 -22.66 -4.65
CA ILE A 69 -22.06 -23.44 -5.51
C ILE A 69 -22.65 -24.65 -4.79
N ILE A 70 -21.90 -25.28 -3.87
CA ILE A 70 -22.42 -26.34 -3.00
C ILE A 70 -23.47 -25.77 -2.04
N GLY A 71 -23.23 -24.59 -1.47
CA GLY A 71 -24.22 -23.89 -0.64
C GLY A 71 -25.52 -23.62 -1.39
N PHE A 72 -25.42 -23.15 -2.63
CA PHE A 72 -26.59 -22.98 -3.50
C PHE A 72 -27.27 -24.31 -3.84
N ALA A 73 -26.53 -25.37 -4.12
CA ALA A 73 -27.12 -26.68 -4.42
C ALA A 73 -27.87 -27.27 -3.22
N LYS A 74 -27.40 -27.00 -1.99
CA LYS A 74 -28.10 -27.41 -0.76
C LYS A 74 -29.39 -26.61 -0.53
N ALA A 75 -29.41 -25.33 -0.90
CA ALA A 75 -30.57 -24.46 -0.72
C ALA A 75 -31.61 -24.61 -1.86
N ALA A 76 -31.15 -24.76 -3.09
CA ALA A 76 -31.91 -24.71 -4.34
C ALA A 76 -31.36 -25.74 -5.35
N PRO A 77 -31.55 -27.05 -5.08
CA PRO A 77 -30.90 -28.13 -5.84
C PRO A 77 -31.32 -28.18 -7.30
N GLU A 78 -32.60 -27.95 -7.62
CA GLU A 78 -33.11 -28.04 -8.98
C GLU A 78 -32.69 -26.83 -9.84
N GLU A 79 -32.57 -25.65 -9.23
CA GLU A 79 -32.07 -24.44 -9.87
C GLU A 79 -30.60 -24.60 -10.26
N VAL A 80 -29.76 -25.08 -9.33
CA VAL A 80 -28.34 -25.34 -9.61
C VAL A 80 -28.17 -26.48 -10.60
N ARG A 81 -29.01 -27.53 -10.51
CA ARG A 81 -29.06 -28.60 -11.53
C ARG A 81 -29.36 -28.03 -12.92
N ALA A 82 -30.38 -27.19 -13.04
CA ALA A 82 -30.73 -26.53 -14.30
C ALA A 82 -29.62 -25.61 -14.81
N MET A 83 -28.87 -24.95 -13.92
CA MET A 83 -27.68 -24.17 -14.29
C MET A 83 -26.59 -25.03 -14.92
N PHE A 84 -26.25 -26.18 -14.33
CA PHE A 84 -25.27 -27.10 -14.90
C PHE A 84 -25.76 -27.75 -16.21
N ILE A 85 -27.04 -28.09 -16.32
CA ILE A 85 -27.63 -28.56 -17.59
C ILE A 85 -27.45 -27.52 -18.68
N ALA A 86 -27.77 -26.25 -18.39
CA ALA A 86 -27.61 -25.15 -19.35
C ALA A 86 -26.13 -24.85 -19.66
N LEU A 87 -25.25 -24.95 -18.68
CA LEU A 87 -23.80 -24.79 -18.89
C LEU A 87 -23.23 -25.89 -19.79
N PHE A 88 -23.76 -27.11 -19.70
CA PHE A 88 -23.27 -28.27 -20.46
C PHE A 88 -24.01 -28.53 -21.78
N ASP A 89 -24.94 -27.64 -22.16
CA ASP A 89 -25.66 -27.69 -23.43
C ASP A 89 -24.77 -27.22 -24.59
N GLU A 90 -23.99 -28.12 -25.20
CA GLU A 90 -23.04 -27.76 -26.27
C GLU A 90 -23.69 -27.26 -27.57
N SER A 91 -25.03 -27.19 -27.66
CA SER A 91 -25.74 -26.57 -28.78
C SER A 91 -25.67 -25.03 -28.79
N LYS A 92 -25.23 -24.43 -27.68
CA LYS A 92 -25.12 -22.96 -27.51
C LYS A 92 -23.67 -22.50 -27.42
N ASP A 93 -23.44 -21.24 -27.78
CA ASP A 93 -22.12 -20.60 -27.68
C ASP A 93 -21.59 -20.70 -26.24
N VAL A 94 -20.28 -20.97 -26.12
CA VAL A 94 -19.62 -21.20 -24.84
C VAL A 94 -19.72 -19.99 -23.92
N PHE A 95 -19.56 -18.77 -24.46
CA PHE A 95 -19.60 -17.56 -23.67
C PHE A 95 -21.03 -17.28 -23.19
N GLU A 96 -22.04 -17.48 -24.05
CA GLU A 96 -23.45 -17.34 -23.66
C GLU A 96 -23.83 -18.26 -22.49
N ARG A 97 -23.33 -19.50 -22.51
CA ARG A 97 -23.54 -20.46 -21.42
C ARG A 97 -22.87 -20.02 -20.12
N MET A 98 -21.63 -19.53 -20.22
CA MET A 98 -20.88 -19.03 -19.06
C MET A 98 -21.54 -17.79 -18.44
N GLU A 99 -21.94 -16.82 -19.26
CA GLU A 99 -22.64 -15.61 -18.80
C GLU A 99 -23.99 -15.95 -18.17
N THR A 100 -24.74 -16.89 -18.75
CA THR A 100 -26.01 -17.36 -18.17
C THR A 100 -25.79 -17.98 -16.80
N PHE A 101 -24.75 -18.80 -16.64
CA PHE A 101 -24.41 -19.41 -15.35
C PHE A 101 -24.00 -18.36 -14.31
N LYS A 102 -23.18 -17.38 -14.71
CA LYS A 102 -22.74 -16.26 -13.86
C LYS A 102 -23.92 -15.42 -13.40
N ALA A 103 -24.82 -15.04 -14.31
CA ALA A 103 -26.02 -14.25 -14.02
C ALA A 103 -26.97 -14.98 -13.05
N LYS A 104 -27.24 -16.27 -13.30
CA LYS A 104 -28.08 -17.08 -12.39
C LYS A 104 -27.44 -17.25 -11.01
N SER A 105 -26.13 -17.41 -10.95
CA SER A 105 -25.39 -17.44 -9.67
C SER A 105 -25.56 -16.13 -8.89
N SER A 106 -25.60 -14.98 -9.57
CA SER A 106 -25.85 -13.68 -8.93
C SER A 106 -27.26 -13.56 -8.35
N VAL A 107 -28.25 -14.18 -8.99
CA VAL A 107 -29.63 -14.24 -8.47
C VAL A 107 -29.68 -15.10 -7.22
N LEU A 108 -29.09 -16.30 -7.25
CA LEU A 108 -29.02 -17.18 -6.08
C LEU A 108 -28.24 -16.55 -4.92
N LEU A 109 -27.19 -15.78 -5.20
CA LEU A 109 -26.47 -15.03 -4.19
C LEU A 109 -27.34 -13.99 -3.48
N LYS A 110 -28.17 -13.25 -4.22
CA LYS A 110 -29.11 -12.28 -3.62
C LYS A 110 -30.18 -12.97 -2.79
N GLN A 111 -30.60 -14.16 -3.18
CA GLN A 111 -31.69 -14.88 -2.53
C GLN A 111 -31.24 -15.68 -1.30
N TYR A 112 -30.06 -16.30 -1.34
CA TYR A 112 -29.57 -17.22 -0.32
C TYR A 112 -28.24 -16.80 0.32
N GLY A 113 -27.60 -15.74 -0.18
CA GLY A 113 -26.38 -15.17 0.39
C GLY A 113 -26.64 -14.26 1.58
N LYS A 114 -25.60 -14.01 2.37
CA LYS A 114 -25.62 -12.97 3.43
C LYS A 114 -25.48 -11.59 2.78
N GLU A 115 -25.94 -10.52 3.45
CA GLU A 115 -25.90 -9.14 2.92
C GLU A 115 -24.49 -8.67 2.50
N THR A 116 -23.43 -9.27 3.04
CA THR A 116 -22.02 -8.97 2.73
C THR A 116 -21.32 -10.01 1.84
N ALA A 117 -22.05 -11.00 1.31
CA ALA A 117 -21.46 -12.09 0.57
C ALA A 117 -20.98 -11.65 -0.83
N GLN A 118 -19.69 -11.81 -1.10
CA GLN A 118 -19.09 -11.55 -2.41
C GLN A 118 -19.44 -12.66 -3.42
N HIS A 119 -19.49 -12.33 -4.72
CA HIS A 119 -19.75 -13.29 -5.79
C HIS A 119 -18.47 -13.97 -6.28
N TYR A 120 -18.47 -15.30 -6.31
CA TYR A 120 -17.29 -16.10 -6.63
C TYR A 120 -17.41 -16.95 -7.91
N GLN A 121 -18.56 -16.96 -8.60
CA GLN A 121 -18.73 -17.71 -9.86
C GLN A 121 -18.27 -16.86 -11.06
N ASN A 122 -16.97 -16.64 -11.18
CA ASN A 122 -16.35 -15.91 -12.30
C ASN A 122 -15.95 -16.83 -13.47
N GLU A 123 -15.38 -16.26 -14.53
CA GLU A 123 -15.02 -16.97 -15.76
C GLU A 123 -14.03 -18.13 -15.51
N ASN A 124 -13.14 -17.98 -14.52
CA ASN A 124 -12.20 -19.04 -14.11
C ASN A 124 -12.95 -20.22 -13.46
N ALA A 125 -13.82 -19.95 -12.49
CA ALA A 125 -14.62 -21.00 -11.87
C ALA A 125 -15.51 -21.72 -12.88
N ILE A 126 -16.18 -20.97 -13.77
CA ILE A 126 -17.13 -21.53 -14.73
C ILE A 126 -16.43 -22.33 -15.83
N SER A 127 -15.30 -21.84 -16.35
CA SER A 127 -14.47 -22.60 -17.30
C SER A 127 -13.90 -23.87 -16.67
N THR A 128 -13.59 -23.85 -15.37
CA THR A 128 -13.17 -25.06 -14.64
C THR A 128 -14.29 -26.11 -14.61
N TYR A 129 -15.56 -25.74 -14.42
CA TYR A 129 -16.66 -26.71 -14.52
C TYR A 129 -16.82 -27.30 -15.91
N LEU A 130 -16.66 -26.48 -16.96
CA LEU A 130 -16.69 -26.95 -18.35
C LEU A 130 -15.54 -27.94 -18.62
N TRP A 131 -14.33 -27.61 -18.18
CA TRP A 131 -13.16 -28.48 -18.30
C TRP A 131 -13.33 -29.79 -17.50
N LEU A 132 -13.87 -29.75 -16.28
CA LEU A 132 -14.15 -30.97 -15.51
C LEU A 132 -15.14 -31.91 -16.22
N ARG A 133 -16.18 -31.35 -16.86
CA ARG A 133 -17.21 -32.14 -17.57
C ARG A 133 -16.75 -32.64 -18.94
N PHE A 134 -16.00 -31.83 -19.66
CA PHE A 134 -15.56 -32.06 -21.04
C PHE A 134 -14.05 -31.80 -21.14
N PRO A 135 -13.24 -32.61 -20.46
CA PRO A 135 -11.79 -32.40 -20.34
C PRO A 135 -11.08 -32.46 -21.69
N ASP A 136 -11.62 -33.20 -22.65
CA ASP A 136 -11.07 -33.34 -24.02
C ASP A 136 -11.37 -32.15 -24.95
N LYS A 137 -12.09 -31.13 -24.47
CA LYS A 137 -12.56 -30.02 -25.31
C LYS A 137 -12.30 -28.63 -24.75
N TYR A 138 -12.37 -28.46 -23.43
CA TYR A 138 -12.24 -27.14 -22.81
C TYR A 138 -10.96 -27.02 -22.00
N TYR A 139 -10.60 -25.77 -21.66
CA TYR A 139 -9.44 -25.42 -20.85
C TYR A 139 -9.86 -24.56 -19.67
N ILE A 140 -9.03 -24.49 -18.64
CA ILE A 140 -9.22 -23.54 -17.53
C ILE A 140 -8.83 -22.14 -18.00
N TYR A 141 -9.76 -21.18 -17.89
CA TYR A 141 -9.52 -19.80 -18.30
C TYR A 141 -9.08 -18.91 -17.13
N LYS A 142 -7.90 -18.31 -17.26
CA LYS A 142 -7.46 -17.22 -16.37
C LYS A 142 -6.80 -16.11 -17.19
N PHE A 143 -7.43 -14.94 -17.22
CA PHE A 143 -7.03 -13.81 -18.08
C PHE A 143 -5.54 -13.45 -17.97
N SER A 144 -5.00 -13.36 -16.76
CA SER A 144 -3.60 -12.99 -16.53
C SER A 144 -2.62 -14.02 -17.08
N GLU A 145 -2.98 -15.30 -17.04
CA GLU A 145 -2.12 -16.40 -17.48
C GLU A 145 -2.12 -16.47 -19.01
N VAL A 146 -3.29 -16.57 -19.64
CA VAL A 146 -3.38 -16.70 -21.10
C VAL A 146 -2.75 -15.51 -21.83
N LYS A 147 -2.88 -14.30 -21.27
CA LYS A 147 -2.22 -13.10 -21.80
C LYS A 147 -0.69 -13.21 -21.74
N LYS A 148 -0.13 -13.74 -20.64
CA LYS A 148 1.31 -13.96 -20.50
C LYS A 148 1.80 -15.02 -21.46
N VAL A 149 1.12 -16.16 -21.55
CA VAL A 149 1.47 -17.26 -22.46
C VAL A 149 1.51 -16.80 -23.91
N ALA A 150 0.49 -16.06 -24.36
CA ALA A 150 0.46 -15.53 -25.73
C ALA A 150 1.59 -14.54 -26.00
N SER A 151 1.91 -13.68 -25.02
CA SER A 151 3.06 -12.76 -25.12
C SER A 151 4.39 -13.50 -25.20
N GLU A 152 4.59 -14.51 -24.36
CA GLU A 152 5.83 -15.27 -24.28
C GLU A 152 6.08 -16.04 -25.58
N LEU A 153 5.06 -16.74 -26.07
CA LEU A 153 5.12 -17.50 -27.30
C LEU A 153 5.15 -16.62 -28.56
N GLY A 154 4.94 -15.31 -28.44
CA GLY A 154 4.86 -14.37 -29.56
C GLY A 154 3.67 -14.65 -30.48
N ALA A 155 2.55 -15.10 -29.91
CA ALA A 155 1.36 -15.45 -30.66
C ALA A 155 0.59 -14.19 -31.09
N ASP A 156 -0.09 -14.24 -32.25
CA ASP A 156 -0.85 -13.11 -32.80
C ASP A 156 -2.23 -12.90 -32.11
N TYR A 157 -2.40 -13.48 -30.92
CA TYR A 157 -3.61 -13.34 -30.11
C TYR A 157 -3.50 -12.15 -29.15
N ARG A 158 -4.44 -11.20 -29.24
CA ARG A 158 -4.53 -10.06 -28.31
C ARG A 158 -5.70 -10.22 -27.34
N PHE A 159 -5.39 -10.27 -26.05
CA PHE A 159 -6.38 -10.36 -24.97
C PHE A 159 -6.61 -8.99 -24.33
N LYS A 160 -7.86 -8.52 -24.31
CA LYS A 160 -8.24 -7.19 -23.77
C LYS A 160 -9.09 -7.33 -22.52
N LYS A 161 -8.76 -6.60 -21.45
CA LYS A 161 -9.55 -6.61 -20.20
C LYS A 161 -10.98 -6.13 -20.50
N GLY A 162 -11.99 -6.87 -20.02
CA GLY A 162 -13.41 -6.60 -20.28
C GLY A 162 -14.00 -7.20 -21.56
N ALA A 163 -13.18 -7.65 -22.52
CA ALA A 163 -13.65 -8.29 -23.76
C ALA A 163 -13.79 -9.82 -23.60
N TYR A 164 -14.59 -10.27 -22.63
CA TYR A 164 -14.60 -11.68 -22.21
C TYR A 164 -15.08 -12.65 -23.29
N ALA A 165 -16.06 -12.30 -24.12
CA ALA A 165 -16.53 -13.14 -25.21
C ALA A 165 -15.40 -13.49 -26.19
N ASP A 166 -14.66 -12.48 -26.63
CA ASP A 166 -13.54 -12.66 -27.56
C ASP A 166 -12.36 -13.34 -26.88
N ASN A 167 -12.05 -12.97 -25.62
CA ASN A 167 -10.96 -13.59 -24.87
C ASN A 167 -11.19 -15.10 -24.68
N ILE A 168 -12.41 -15.53 -24.35
CA ILE A 168 -12.72 -16.96 -24.17
C ILE A 168 -12.55 -17.71 -25.50
N ARG A 169 -13.15 -17.21 -26.58
CA ARG A 169 -13.05 -17.83 -27.91
C ARG A 169 -11.60 -17.90 -28.40
N ASN A 170 -10.84 -16.84 -28.20
CA ASN A 170 -9.43 -16.78 -28.57
C ASN A 170 -8.58 -17.71 -27.71
N THR A 171 -8.90 -17.87 -26.42
CA THR A 171 -8.20 -18.82 -25.54
C THR A 171 -8.38 -20.25 -26.03
N LEU A 172 -9.61 -20.64 -26.39
CA LEU A 172 -9.88 -21.99 -26.91
C LEU A 172 -9.06 -22.27 -28.17
N LYS A 173 -9.12 -21.38 -29.16
CA LYS A 173 -8.35 -21.52 -30.40
C LYS A 173 -6.85 -21.57 -30.15
N PHE A 174 -6.34 -20.65 -29.33
CA PHE A 174 -4.93 -20.56 -29.03
C PHE A 174 -4.41 -21.82 -28.32
N TYR A 175 -5.15 -22.34 -27.35
CA TYR A 175 -4.73 -23.56 -26.65
C TYR A 175 -4.95 -24.81 -27.52
N ASP A 176 -5.91 -24.82 -28.45
CA ASP A 176 -6.01 -25.89 -29.45
C ASP A 176 -4.77 -25.98 -30.34
N GLU A 177 -4.20 -24.83 -30.74
CA GLU A 177 -2.94 -24.80 -31.49
C GLU A 177 -1.77 -25.36 -30.66
N ILE A 178 -1.68 -25.02 -29.37
CA ILE A 178 -0.66 -25.58 -28.48
C ILE A 178 -0.86 -27.09 -28.30
N SER A 179 -2.10 -27.52 -28.06
CA SER A 179 -2.49 -28.93 -27.89
C SER A 179 -2.09 -29.78 -29.10
N LEU A 180 -2.35 -29.31 -30.32
CA LEU A 180 -1.91 -29.98 -31.55
C LEU A 180 -0.39 -30.12 -31.59
N ALA A 181 0.35 -29.07 -31.23
CA ALA A 181 1.81 -29.13 -31.17
C ALA A 181 2.32 -30.11 -30.08
N LEU A 182 1.63 -30.24 -28.94
CA LEU A 182 2.00 -31.22 -27.90
C LEU A 182 1.76 -32.66 -28.37
N GLN A 183 0.70 -32.90 -29.15
CA GLN A 183 0.40 -34.23 -29.69
C GLN A 183 1.48 -34.73 -30.67
N GLU A 184 2.19 -33.81 -31.34
CA GLU A 184 3.32 -34.14 -32.22
C GLU A 184 4.61 -34.48 -31.44
N ASP A 185 4.75 -34.07 -30.17
CA ASP A 185 5.92 -34.36 -29.33
C ASP A 185 5.78 -35.74 -28.65
N SER A 186 6.23 -36.78 -29.37
CA SER A 186 6.16 -38.17 -28.89
C SER A 186 6.94 -38.40 -27.57
N GLU A 187 7.99 -37.63 -27.30
CA GLU A 187 8.78 -37.75 -26.09
C GLU A 187 7.98 -37.25 -24.88
N LEU A 188 7.42 -36.04 -24.97
CA LEU A 188 6.57 -35.48 -23.92
C LEU A 188 5.36 -36.36 -23.65
N VAL A 189 4.71 -36.86 -24.71
CA VAL A 189 3.54 -37.73 -24.59
C VAL A 189 3.87 -39.03 -23.86
N ASN A 190 4.99 -39.67 -24.20
CA ASN A 190 5.42 -40.88 -23.52
C ASN A 190 5.81 -40.61 -22.06
N LEU A 191 6.50 -39.49 -21.80
CA LEU A 191 6.88 -39.05 -20.47
C LEU A 191 5.63 -38.84 -19.59
N PHE A 192 4.66 -38.06 -20.07
CA PHE A 192 3.39 -37.83 -19.39
C PHE A 192 2.63 -39.14 -19.14
N ARG A 193 2.46 -39.98 -20.16
CA ARG A 193 1.74 -41.26 -20.03
C ARG A 193 2.38 -42.21 -19.02
N SER A 194 3.71 -42.19 -18.89
CA SER A 194 4.43 -43.02 -17.91
C SER A 194 4.14 -42.64 -16.45
N GLN A 195 3.71 -41.40 -16.21
CA GLN A 195 3.43 -40.89 -14.86
C GLN A 195 1.96 -41.05 -14.45
N LEU A 196 1.08 -41.38 -15.40
CA LEU A 196 -0.34 -41.59 -15.12
C LEU A 196 -0.56 -42.82 -14.23
N THR A 197 -1.51 -42.68 -13.31
CA THR A 197 -1.97 -43.74 -12.42
C THR A 197 -3.47 -43.91 -12.58
N ASP A 198 -4.04 -44.98 -12.04
CA ASP A 198 -5.49 -45.26 -12.10
C ASP A 198 -6.35 -44.17 -11.43
N THR A 199 -5.74 -43.32 -10.59
CA THR A 199 -6.40 -42.18 -9.96
C THR A 199 -6.46 -40.92 -10.84
N CYS A 200 -5.81 -40.94 -12.01
CA CYS A 200 -5.74 -39.81 -12.93
C CYS A 200 -6.66 -40.01 -14.13
N TYR A 201 -7.18 -38.91 -14.68
CA TYR A 201 -7.81 -38.91 -16.00
C TYR A 201 -6.73 -39.09 -17.10
N PRO A 202 -6.98 -39.92 -18.14
CA PRO A 202 -5.95 -40.24 -19.14
C PRO A 202 -5.58 -39.10 -20.10
N ASP A 203 -6.43 -38.07 -20.22
CA ASP A 203 -6.20 -36.88 -21.05
C ASP A 203 -5.78 -37.20 -22.51
N PRO A 204 -6.59 -37.97 -23.25
CA PRO A 204 -6.22 -38.46 -24.60
C PRO A 204 -5.96 -37.33 -25.60
N GLU A 205 -6.69 -36.21 -25.49
CA GLU A 205 -6.52 -35.03 -26.33
C GLU A 205 -5.45 -34.05 -25.81
N LEU A 206 -4.78 -34.38 -24.70
CA LEU A 206 -3.73 -33.58 -24.04
C LEU A 206 -4.18 -32.18 -23.63
N LYS A 207 -5.48 -31.93 -23.44
CA LYS A 207 -6.01 -30.59 -23.13
C LYS A 207 -5.65 -30.15 -21.72
N THR A 208 -5.61 -31.10 -20.79
CA THR A 208 -5.17 -30.82 -19.42
C THR A 208 -3.67 -30.58 -19.37
N LEU A 209 -2.88 -31.39 -20.08
CA LEU A 209 -1.46 -31.16 -20.25
C LEU A 209 -1.16 -29.81 -20.91
N THR A 210 -1.95 -29.41 -21.91
CA THR A 210 -1.88 -28.10 -22.55
C THR A 210 -2.13 -26.97 -21.55
N THR A 211 -3.17 -27.13 -20.72
CA THR A 211 -3.45 -26.18 -19.65
C THR A 211 -2.27 -26.09 -18.68
N ASP A 212 -1.69 -27.23 -18.30
CA ASP A 212 -0.53 -27.29 -17.40
C ASP A 212 0.70 -26.59 -17.99
N VAL A 213 1.03 -26.87 -19.25
CA VAL A 213 2.10 -26.20 -20.00
C VAL A 213 1.84 -24.68 -20.05
N GLY A 214 0.60 -24.25 -20.27
CA GLY A 214 0.25 -22.83 -20.22
C GLY A 214 0.53 -22.19 -18.86
N PHE A 215 0.15 -22.86 -17.76
CA PHE A 215 0.48 -22.39 -16.41
C PHE A 215 1.98 -22.39 -16.14
N TYR A 216 2.71 -23.43 -16.57
CA TYR A 216 4.16 -23.51 -16.45
C TYR A 216 4.82 -22.37 -17.22
N ILE A 217 4.37 -22.06 -18.44
CA ILE A 217 4.92 -20.93 -19.21
C ILE A 217 4.78 -19.63 -18.43
N SER A 218 3.58 -19.35 -17.93
CA SER A 218 3.27 -18.09 -17.24
C SER A 218 3.94 -17.92 -15.88
N ARG A 219 4.23 -19.05 -15.19
CA ARG A 219 4.72 -19.06 -13.80
C ARG A 219 6.19 -19.41 -13.66
N HIS A 220 6.69 -20.32 -14.49
CA HIS A 220 8.02 -20.93 -14.39
C HIS A 220 8.87 -20.57 -15.60
N TYR A 221 8.42 -20.79 -16.83
CA TYR A 221 9.21 -20.43 -18.01
C TYR A 221 9.41 -18.92 -18.17
N SER A 222 8.43 -18.06 -17.85
CA SER A 222 8.68 -16.60 -17.84
C SER A 222 9.64 -16.16 -16.72
N GLN A 223 9.97 -17.05 -15.77
CA GLN A 223 11.01 -16.85 -14.75
C GLN A 223 12.32 -17.59 -15.12
N GLU A 224 12.24 -18.71 -15.85
CA GLU A 224 13.35 -19.56 -16.27
C GLU A 224 13.91 -19.20 -17.64
N ALA A 225 13.16 -18.59 -18.56
CA ALA A 225 13.71 -17.96 -19.76
C ALA A 225 14.46 -16.67 -19.42
N VAL A 226 14.10 -16.06 -18.28
CA VAL A 226 14.92 -15.06 -17.60
C VAL A 226 16.13 -15.78 -16.96
N ALA A 227 15.93 -16.90 -16.27
CA ALA A 227 17.01 -17.68 -15.65
C ALA A 227 17.99 -18.39 -16.62
N VAL A 228 17.62 -18.75 -17.85
CA VAL A 228 18.42 -19.51 -18.85
C VAL A 228 19.20 -18.55 -19.75
N GLN A 229 18.73 -17.30 -19.91
CA GLN A 229 19.61 -16.20 -20.31
C GLN A 229 20.59 -15.82 -19.18
N GLU A 230 20.20 -15.99 -17.91
CA GLU A 230 21.03 -15.77 -16.72
C GLU A 230 21.90 -16.99 -16.30
N GLU A 231 21.69 -18.19 -16.87
CA GLU A 231 22.56 -19.36 -16.66
C GLU A 231 23.88 -19.23 -17.45
N ALA A 232 23.91 -18.34 -18.44
CA ALA A 232 25.13 -17.99 -19.14
C ALA A 232 26.02 -17.03 -18.33
N GLU A 233 25.49 -16.30 -17.33
CA GLU A 233 26.26 -15.44 -16.42
C GLU A 233 25.38 -15.10 -15.19
N CYS A 234 25.77 -15.53 -13.98
CA CYS A 234 25.06 -15.21 -12.71
C CYS A 234 24.74 -13.71 -12.60
N GLU A 235 23.52 -13.31 -12.93
CA GLU A 235 23.20 -11.90 -13.08
C GLU A 235 22.32 -11.40 -11.93
N TRP A 236 22.81 -10.35 -11.26
CA TRP A 236 22.13 -9.72 -10.15
C TRP A 236 20.94 -8.89 -10.65
N PHE A 237 19.73 -9.09 -10.12
CA PHE A 237 18.55 -8.35 -10.56
C PHE A 237 18.45 -6.96 -9.91
N PRO A 238 18.05 -5.90 -10.63
CA PRO A 238 17.83 -5.87 -12.08
C PRO A 238 19.12 -5.64 -12.85
N THR A 239 19.25 -6.35 -13.97
CA THR A 239 20.44 -6.38 -14.83
C THR A 239 20.44 -5.20 -15.83
N ALA A 240 19.28 -4.91 -16.40
CA ALA A 240 19.11 -3.84 -17.41
C ALA A 240 18.76 -2.45 -16.81
N TYR A 241 18.74 -2.32 -15.49
CA TYR A 241 18.39 -1.07 -14.81
C TYR A 241 19.59 -0.54 -14.03
N SER A 242 19.94 0.71 -14.33
CA SER A 242 20.84 1.52 -13.54
C SER A 242 20.15 2.86 -13.25
N PRO A 243 20.28 3.39 -12.02
CA PRO A 243 19.81 4.73 -11.71
C PRO A 243 20.64 5.82 -12.42
N GLY A 244 21.79 5.46 -13.02
CA GLY A 244 22.62 6.36 -13.82
C GLY A 244 23.55 7.27 -13.01
N PHE A 245 23.73 6.97 -11.72
CA PHE A 245 24.63 7.71 -10.83
C PHE A 245 26.07 7.22 -10.94
N THR A 246 27.00 8.15 -10.98
CA THR A 246 28.44 7.93 -10.81
C THR A 246 28.81 7.81 -9.33
N VAL A 247 30.07 7.45 -9.04
CA VAL A 247 30.59 7.43 -7.67
C VAL A 247 30.49 8.83 -7.05
N GLU A 248 30.80 9.87 -7.81
CA GLU A 248 30.72 11.26 -7.38
C GLU A 248 29.27 11.69 -7.08
N ASP A 249 28.30 11.30 -7.91
CA ASP A 249 26.88 11.56 -7.65
C ASP A 249 26.42 10.89 -6.34
N TRP A 250 26.88 9.66 -6.08
CA TRP A 250 26.60 8.98 -4.83
C TRP A 250 27.27 9.64 -3.63
N VAL A 251 28.50 10.15 -3.77
CA VAL A 251 29.18 10.92 -2.72
C VAL A 251 28.41 12.19 -2.41
N GLU A 252 27.88 12.90 -3.42
CA GLU A 252 27.03 14.08 -3.22
C GLU A 252 25.74 13.70 -2.46
N LEU A 253 25.06 12.64 -2.90
CA LEU A 253 23.83 12.15 -2.24
C LEU A 253 24.08 11.68 -0.81
N LEU A 254 25.18 10.98 -0.54
CA LEU A 254 25.54 10.51 0.80
C LEU A 254 25.83 11.66 1.79
N ASN A 255 26.26 12.82 1.28
CA ASN A 255 26.44 14.04 2.08
C ASN A 255 25.17 14.91 2.15
N ASP A 256 24.13 14.60 1.37
CA ASP A 256 22.82 15.27 1.44
C ASP A 256 21.98 14.65 2.56
N SER A 257 21.88 15.38 3.68
CA SER A 257 21.10 14.94 4.83
C SER A 257 19.62 14.74 4.53
N GLU A 258 19.05 15.47 3.54
CA GLU A 258 17.64 15.36 3.15
C GLU A 258 17.33 14.01 2.50
N VAL A 259 18.33 13.40 1.87
CA VAL A 259 18.24 12.10 1.21
C VAL A 259 18.71 10.99 2.15
N PHE A 260 19.90 11.12 2.73
CA PHE A 260 20.52 10.16 3.63
C PHE A 260 20.42 10.61 5.10
N THR A 261 19.29 10.28 5.72
CA THR A 261 19.11 10.39 7.18
C THR A 261 20.09 9.48 7.94
N THR A 262 20.33 9.76 9.23
CA THR A 262 21.15 8.92 10.12
C THR A 262 20.80 7.42 10.04
N ALA A 263 19.51 7.07 10.09
CA ALA A 263 19.05 5.69 9.97
C ALA A 263 19.39 5.04 8.60
N SER A 264 19.39 5.81 7.53
CA SER A 264 19.77 5.33 6.19
C SER A 264 21.27 5.11 6.07
N LEU A 265 22.07 6.03 6.64
CA LEU A 265 23.52 5.88 6.74
C LEU A 265 23.89 4.66 7.60
N GLU A 266 23.16 4.39 8.67
CA GLU A 266 23.31 3.16 9.46
C GLU A 266 23.07 1.90 8.61
N ILE A 267 21.99 1.86 7.81
CA ILE A 267 21.70 0.72 6.92
C ILE A 267 22.84 0.53 5.91
N MET A 268 23.27 1.59 5.23
CA MET A 268 24.38 1.52 4.26
C MET A 268 25.68 1.06 4.90
N LYS A 269 26.04 1.65 6.06
CA LYS A 269 27.25 1.30 6.80
C LYS A 269 27.25 -0.17 7.22
N ARG A 270 26.11 -0.67 7.71
CA ARG A 270 25.95 -2.07 8.15
C ARG A 270 26.00 -3.06 6.99
N ILE A 271 25.36 -2.76 5.85
CA ILE A 271 25.46 -3.61 4.65
C ILE A 271 26.90 -3.61 4.11
N LYS A 272 27.54 -2.45 4.07
CA LYS A 272 28.94 -2.34 3.65
C LYS A 272 29.88 -3.14 4.55
N ASP A 273 29.73 -3.02 5.87
CA ASP A 273 30.53 -3.79 6.85
C ASP A 273 30.26 -5.31 6.78
N TYR A 274 29.06 -5.72 6.35
CA TYR A 274 28.77 -7.13 6.07
C TYR A 274 29.44 -7.64 4.78
N GLY A 275 30.19 -6.80 4.06
CA GLY A 275 30.85 -7.11 2.80
C GLY A 275 30.06 -6.67 1.57
N GLY A 276 29.17 -5.68 1.72
CA GLY A 276 28.38 -5.10 0.63
C GLY A 276 27.22 -5.95 0.14
N ARG A 277 27.00 -7.12 0.75
CA ARG A 277 25.92 -8.05 0.41
C ARG A 277 25.36 -8.76 1.65
N ALA A 278 24.05 -8.73 1.87
CA ALA A 278 23.42 -9.38 3.02
C ALA A 278 21.90 -9.54 2.84
N SER A 279 21.30 -10.47 3.57
CA SER A 279 19.86 -10.45 3.83
C SER A 279 19.51 -9.51 4.99
N CYS A 280 18.28 -8.99 5.01
CA CYS A 280 17.81 -8.20 6.15
C CYS A 280 17.85 -8.98 7.47
N LYS A 281 17.70 -10.31 7.41
CA LYS A 281 17.79 -11.17 8.59
C LYS A 281 19.22 -11.26 9.12
N GLN A 282 20.20 -11.40 8.24
CA GLN A 282 21.62 -11.43 8.58
C GLN A 282 22.06 -10.12 9.23
N LEU A 283 21.64 -8.98 8.68
CA LEU A 283 21.93 -7.66 9.25
C LEU A 283 21.30 -7.47 10.63
N SER A 284 20.03 -7.88 10.78
CA SER A 284 19.32 -7.83 12.06
C SER A 284 20.01 -8.66 13.14
N VAL A 285 20.45 -9.88 12.80
CA VAL A 285 21.15 -10.77 13.73
C VAL A 285 22.52 -10.22 14.14
N LYS A 286 23.28 -9.62 13.19
CA LYS A 286 24.65 -9.16 13.46
C LYS A 286 24.73 -7.78 14.10
N TYR A 287 23.90 -6.82 13.66
CA TYR A 287 24.04 -5.41 14.04
C TYR A 287 22.89 -4.87 14.91
N GLY A 288 21.84 -5.66 15.14
CA GLY A 288 20.63 -5.23 15.85
C GLY A 288 19.56 -4.65 14.91
N GLN A 289 18.51 -4.03 15.47
CA GLN A 289 17.28 -3.63 14.77
C GLN A 289 16.49 -4.80 14.17
N SER A 290 15.24 -4.56 13.75
CA SER A 290 14.40 -5.58 13.12
C SER A 290 14.80 -5.82 11.66
N SER A 291 14.51 -6.99 11.09
CA SER A 291 14.67 -7.19 9.63
C SER A 291 13.89 -6.14 8.82
N ASN A 292 12.81 -5.60 9.36
CA ASN A 292 12.00 -4.59 8.70
C ASN A 292 12.69 -3.22 8.63
N PHE A 293 13.46 -2.83 9.65
CA PHE A 293 14.29 -1.61 9.62
C PHE A 293 15.18 -1.56 8.37
N TYR A 294 15.82 -2.70 8.03
CA TYR A 294 16.67 -2.80 6.85
C TYR A 294 15.87 -2.82 5.53
N ASN A 295 14.70 -3.47 5.50
CA ASN A 295 13.91 -3.61 4.28
C ASN A 295 13.10 -2.34 3.95
N ALA A 296 12.30 -1.86 4.90
CA ALA A 296 11.49 -0.65 4.75
C ALA A 296 12.38 0.59 4.66
N GLY A 297 13.40 0.71 5.53
CA GLY A 297 14.33 1.85 5.50
C GLY A 297 15.09 1.96 4.17
N SER A 298 15.43 0.83 3.56
CA SER A 298 16.02 0.75 2.22
C SER A 298 15.06 1.22 1.11
N SER A 299 13.81 0.79 1.18
CA SER A 299 12.79 1.17 0.18
C SER A 299 12.46 2.67 0.27
N THR A 300 12.34 3.20 1.48
CA THR A 300 12.12 4.63 1.75
C THR A 300 13.30 5.49 1.31
N LEU A 301 14.54 5.06 1.59
CA LEU A 301 15.74 5.74 1.11
C LEU A 301 15.78 5.79 -0.42
N ALA A 302 15.51 4.67 -1.08
CA ALA A 302 15.49 4.60 -2.54
C ALA A 302 14.42 5.52 -3.16
N LYS A 303 13.25 5.62 -2.53
CA LYS A 303 12.20 6.56 -2.94
C LYS A 303 12.66 8.01 -2.81
N ARG A 304 13.30 8.41 -1.70
CA ARG A 304 13.86 9.77 -1.53
C ARG A 304 14.89 10.10 -2.61
N ILE A 305 15.76 9.14 -2.94
CA ILE A 305 16.76 9.31 -4.01
C ILE A 305 16.05 9.55 -5.34
N ALA A 306 15.05 8.74 -5.70
CA ALA A 306 14.28 8.95 -6.92
C ALA A 306 13.54 10.28 -6.97
N ASP A 307 12.90 10.68 -5.87
CA ASP A 307 12.14 11.93 -5.80
C ASP A 307 13.08 13.16 -5.95
N LYS A 308 14.28 13.10 -5.37
CA LYS A 308 15.30 14.16 -5.45
C LYS A 308 15.93 14.27 -6.84
N THR A 309 16.27 13.13 -7.44
CA THR A 309 17.12 13.07 -8.64
C THR A 309 16.33 12.90 -9.93
N GLY A 310 15.07 12.45 -9.85
CA GLY A 310 14.29 12.05 -11.01
C GLY A 310 14.88 10.86 -11.76
N CYS A 311 15.73 10.04 -11.10
CA CYS A 311 16.37 8.90 -11.74
C CYS A 311 15.31 7.96 -12.34
N PRO A 312 15.62 7.27 -13.46
CA PRO A 312 14.69 6.32 -14.06
C PRO A 312 14.21 5.33 -12.99
N LEU A 313 12.94 4.94 -13.04
CA LEU A 313 12.39 3.90 -12.16
C LEU A 313 12.20 2.61 -12.94
N LEU A 314 12.44 1.48 -12.26
CA LEU A 314 12.20 0.17 -12.84
C LEU A 314 10.68 0.00 -13.08
N LYS A 315 10.28 -0.24 -14.34
CA LYS A 315 8.88 -0.42 -14.72
C LYS A 315 8.39 -1.81 -14.29
N THR A 316 7.87 -1.92 -13.07
CA THR A 316 7.30 -3.16 -12.52
C THR A 316 5.80 -3.02 -12.20
N ASN A 317 5.09 -4.14 -12.05
CA ASN A 317 3.65 -4.18 -11.76
C ASN A 317 3.31 -3.97 -10.26
N THR A 318 4.30 -3.70 -9.41
CA THR A 318 4.13 -3.57 -7.95
C THR A 318 4.76 -2.27 -7.50
N GLU A 319 4.00 -1.43 -6.81
CA GLU A 319 4.39 -0.07 -6.42
C GLU A 319 5.65 -0.02 -5.54
N TYR A 320 5.94 -1.09 -4.79
CA TYR A 320 7.08 -1.20 -3.87
C TYR A 320 8.37 -1.75 -4.52
N ALA A 321 8.26 -2.60 -5.54
CA ALA A 321 9.43 -3.24 -6.16
C ALA A 321 10.19 -2.32 -7.15
N LYS A 322 9.72 -1.09 -7.36
CA LYS A 322 10.34 -0.13 -8.29
C LYS A 322 11.44 0.72 -7.65
N TRP A 323 11.50 0.80 -6.31
CA TRP A 323 12.38 1.74 -5.59
C TRP A 323 13.70 1.11 -5.20
N TRP A 324 13.68 0.03 -4.41
CA TRP A 324 14.89 -0.62 -3.92
C TRP A 324 15.98 -0.88 -4.98
N PRO A 325 15.67 -1.12 -6.29
CA PRO A 325 16.71 -1.32 -7.28
C PRO A 325 17.63 -0.13 -7.51
N ILE A 326 17.27 1.06 -7.04
CA ILE A 326 18.14 2.25 -7.06
C ILE A 326 19.39 2.02 -6.22
N LEU A 327 19.25 1.36 -5.07
CA LEU A 327 20.33 1.14 -4.10
C LEU A 327 21.03 -0.20 -4.30
N TYR A 328 20.27 -1.21 -4.73
CA TYR A 328 20.74 -2.60 -4.71
C TYR A 328 20.54 -3.30 -6.05
N VAL A 329 21.34 -4.33 -6.22
CA VAL A 329 21.01 -5.49 -7.04
C VAL A 329 20.85 -6.69 -6.11
N GLY A 330 20.05 -7.70 -6.46
CA GLY A 330 19.76 -8.78 -5.52
C GLY A 330 19.25 -10.06 -6.17
N HIS A 331 19.14 -11.10 -5.35
CA HIS A 331 18.58 -12.40 -5.73
C HIS A 331 17.92 -13.08 -4.54
N TYR A 332 17.03 -14.05 -4.81
CA TYR A 332 16.47 -14.87 -3.74
C TYR A 332 17.56 -15.70 -3.06
N ALA A 333 17.47 -15.83 -1.74
CA ALA A 333 18.45 -16.58 -0.95
C ALA A 333 18.42 -18.07 -1.32
N ARG A 334 19.60 -18.68 -1.46
CA ARG A 334 19.76 -20.12 -1.72
C ARG A 334 19.48 -20.93 -0.46
N LYS A 335 19.32 -22.25 -0.60
CA LYS A 335 19.05 -23.16 0.55
C LYS A 335 20.09 -23.10 1.67
N GLU A 336 21.30 -22.63 1.39
CA GLU A 336 22.39 -22.48 2.35
C GLU A 336 22.50 -21.04 2.94
N GLU A 337 21.71 -20.08 2.46
CA GLU A 337 21.78 -18.67 2.87
C GLU A 337 20.64 -18.31 3.83
N GLU A 338 20.95 -17.62 4.93
CA GLU A 338 19.94 -17.18 5.89
C GLU A 338 19.16 -15.95 5.41
N GLY A 339 17.85 -16.08 5.23
CA GLY A 339 16.94 -15.02 4.82
C GLY A 339 16.11 -15.42 3.60
N SER A 340 15.21 -14.55 3.15
CA SER A 340 14.41 -14.79 1.94
C SER A 340 15.04 -14.19 0.67
N TYR A 341 15.86 -13.15 0.81
CA TYR A 341 16.44 -12.39 -0.30
C TYR A 341 17.79 -11.81 0.10
N ILE A 342 18.77 -11.86 -0.81
CA ILE A 342 20.12 -11.30 -0.66
C ILE A 342 20.20 -10.00 -1.46
N TRP A 343 20.49 -8.91 -0.75
CA TRP A 343 20.74 -7.60 -1.34
C TRP A 343 22.24 -7.39 -1.48
N LYS A 344 22.70 -6.86 -2.60
CA LYS A 344 24.06 -6.37 -2.82
C LYS A 344 24.00 -4.89 -3.21
N LEU A 345 24.81 -4.06 -2.56
CA LEU A 345 24.96 -2.65 -2.95
C LEU A 345 25.44 -2.56 -4.39
N ARG A 346 24.95 -1.55 -5.12
CA ARG A 346 25.53 -1.21 -6.42
C ARG A 346 27.00 -0.85 -6.26
N ASP A 347 27.82 -1.22 -7.25
CA ASP A 347 29.27 -1.11 -7.13
C ASP A 347 29.70 0.36 -6.96
N GLU A 348 29.03 1.30 -7.64
CA GLU A 348 29.30 2.74 -7.53
C GLU A 348 28.94 3.28 -6.14
N LEU A 349 27.82 2.84 -5.57
CA LEU A 349 27.41 3.20 -4.20
C LEU A 349 28.33 2.55 -3.16
N PHE A 350 28.75 1.31 -3.40
CA PHE A 350 29.69 0.60 -2.54
C PHE A 350 31.02 1.35 -2.49
N GLU A 351 31.54 1.81 -3.62
CA GLU A 351 32.78 2.61 -3.72
C GLU A 351 32.60 4.02 -3.11
N ALA A 352 31.48 4.69 -3.37
CA ALA A 352 31.20 6.02 -2.82
C ALA A 352 31.20 6.04 -1.29
N LEU A 353 30.72 4.96 -0.65
CA LEU A 353 30.76 4.82 0.80
C LEU A 353 32.19 4.74 1.38
N ASP A 354 33.25 4.52 0.58
CA ASP A 354 34.66 4.61 1.05
C ASP A 354 35.17 6.05 1.06
N GLN A 355 34.48 6.96 0.37
CA GLN A 355 34.89 8.36 0.20
C GLN A 355 34.18 9.31 1.19
N VAL A 356 33.23 8.80 1.96
CA VAL A 356 32.45 9.58 2.95
C VAL A 356 32.86 9.18 4.36
N ASP A 357 33.06 10.18 5.22
CA ASP A 357 33.35 9.94 6.63
C ASP A 357 32.09 9.48 7.38
N LEU A 358 32.00 8.18 7.61
CA LEU A 358 30.93 7.57 8.41
C LEU A 358 31.39 7.26 9.84
N SER A 359 32.51 7.81 10.32
CA SER A 359 33.08 7.49 11.64
C SER A 359 32.12 7.75 12.80
N GLU A 360 31.26 8.77 12.67
CA GLU A 360 30.23 9.12 13.66
C GLU A 360 28.98 8.22 13.62
N ILE A 361 28.79 7.43 12.55
CA ILE A 361 27.63 6.54 12.40
C ILE A 361 27.85 5.21 13.13
N GLU A 362 26.90 4.76 13.93
CA GLU A 362 27.07 3.59 14.78
C GLU A 362 26.86 2.26 14.03
N LEU A 363 27.90 1.41 14.01
CA LEU A 363 27.89 0.10 13.34
C LEU A 363 26.95 -0.89 14.01
N TYR A 364 27.10 -1.03 15.31
CA TYR A 364 26.20 -1.80 16.15
C TYR A 364 25.26 -0.82 16.81
N VAL A 365 24.00 -1.21 17.02
CA VAL A 365 23.15 -0.50 17.97
C VAL A 365 23.93 -0.41 19.28
N LYS A 366 24.33 0.80 19.71
CA LYS A 366 24.91 0.95 21.04
C LYS A 366 23.90 0.42 22.03
N THR A 367 24.27 -0.64 22.74
CA THR A 367 23.68 -0.96 24.03
C THR A 367 24.15 0.10 25.02
N THR A 368 23.73 1.35 24.78
CA THR A 368 23.58 2.33 25.83
C THR A 368 22.48 1.75 26.72
N PRO A 369 22.72 1.53 28.02
CA PRO A 369 21.71 0.95 28.94
C PRO A 369 20.43 1.79 29.09
N ARG A 370 20.24 2.83 28.27
CA ARG A 370 19.19 3.83 28.36
C ARG A 370 18.15 3.80 27.24
N GLU A 371 18.47 3.27 26.05
CA GLU A 371 17.51 3.24 24.93
C GLU A 371 16.74 1.92 24.79
N GLU A 372 17.13 0.88 25.54
CA GLU A 372 16.36 -0.38 25.67
C GLU A 372 15.10 -0.25 26.55
N ALA A 373 14.75 0.94 27.04
CA ALA A 373 13.76 1.10 28.09
C ALA A 373 12.38 1.58 27.63
N HIS A 374 12.15 1.82 26.34
CA HIS A 374 10.88 2.37 25.86
C HIS A 374 9.94 1.29 25.28
N GLY A 375 8.77 1.16 25.88
CA GLY A 375 7.62 0.44 25.33
C GLY A 375 6.97 1.18 24.17
N TYR A 376 6.24 0.44 23.35
CA TYR A 376 5.46 0.99 22.24
C TYR A 376 3.99 0.64 22.44
N TRP A 377 3.12 1.63 22.29
CA TRP A 377 1.72 1.49 22.66
C TRP A 377 0.79 2.03 21.60
N TRP A 378 -0.39 1.43 21.51
CA TRP A 378 -1.53 1.93 20.77
C TRP A 378 -2.58 2.44 21.77
N LEU A 379 -2.85 3.74 21.77
CA LEU A 379 -3.80 4.38 22.67
C LEU A 379 -5.08 4.76 21.92
N ASN A 380 -6.19 4.18 22.35
CA ASN A 380 -7.51 4.38 21.77
C ASN A 380 -8.25 5.53 22.47
N ALA A 381 -8.45 6.62 21.75
CA ALA A 381 -9.32 7.73 22.11
C ALA A 381 -10.74 7.47 21.59
N ASN A 382 -11.74 7.75 22.42
CA ASN A 382 -13.13 7.79 22.01
C ASN A 382 -13.53 9.26 21.93
N PRO A 383 -13.74 9.83 20.73
CA PRO A 383 -14.04 11.25 20.55
C PRO A 383 -15.28 11.75 21.29
N LYS A 384 -16.17 10.87 21.76
CA LYS A 384 -17.30 11.22 22.64
C LYS A 384 -16.88 11.53 24.08
N ILE A 385 -15.69 11.10 24.48
CA ILE A 385 -15.11 11.26 25.82
C ILE A 385 -13.93 12.23 25.74
N TRP A 386 -12.99 12.01 24.82
CA TRP A 386 -11.83 12.86 24.59
C TRP A 386 -11.20 12.59 23.21
N SER A 387 -10.49 13.58 22.65
CA SER A 387 -9.86 13.49 21.32
C SER A 387 -8.40 13.98 21.36
N PHE A 388 -7.54 13.43 20.51
CA PHE A 388 -6.17 13.92 20.32
C PHE A 388 -6.13 15.28 19.59
N ALA A 389 -7.22 15.67 18.91
CA ALA A 389 -7.38 17.00 18.35
C ALA A 389 -7.51 18.06 19.46
N ASP A 390 -7.85 17.67 20.68
CA ASP A 390 -8.01 18.59 21.79
C ASP A 390 -6.69 18.97 22.48
N ILE A 391 -5.62 18.23 22.18
CA ILE A 391 -4.31 18.33 22.82
C ILE A 391 -3.35 19.06 21.88
N GLY A 392 -2.73 20.14 22.36
CA GLY A 392 -1.64 20.82 21.67
C GLY A 392 -0.38 19.96 21.59
N VAL A 393 0.45 20.16 20.58
CA VAL A 393 1.77 19.50 20.54
C VAL A 393 2.63 20.02 21.70
N GLY A 394 3.22 19.10 22.46
CA GLY A 394 3.95 19.36 23.70
C GLY A 394 3.05 19.55 24.94
N GLU A 395 1.72 19.50 24.79
CA GLU A 395 0.80 19.60 25.93
C GLU A 395 0.64 18.22 26.62
N GLY A 396 0.80 18.21 27.94
CA GLY A 396 0.60 17.02 28.76
C GLY A 396 -0.87 16.74 29.05
N GLN A 397 -1.27 15.49 28.91
CA GLN A 397 -2.61 14.96 29.15
C GLN A 397 -2.53 13.78 30.13
N SER A 398 -3.63 13.52 30.84
CA SER A 398 -3.78 12.30 31.64
C SER A 398 -5.00 11.49 31.21
N TYR A 399 -4.92 10.17 31.37
CA TYR A 399 -6.00 9.22 31.10
C TYR A 399 -6.21 8.27 32.27
N THR A 400 -7.44 8.16 32.77
CA THR A 400 -7.74 7.38 33.96
C THR A 400 -7.72 5.87 33.70
N LEU A 401 -7.10 5.10 34.60
CA LEU A 401 -7.06 3.62 34.56
C LEU A 401 -8.38 2.97 35.01
N TYR A 402 -9.28 3.77 35.60
CA TYR A 402 -10.60 3.33 36.07
C TYR A 402 -11.71 3.95 35.22
N ASN A 403 -12.81 3.21 35.03
CA ASN A 403 -14.02 3.75 34.41
C ASN A 403 -14.83 4.59 35.41
N GLU A 404 -15.89 5.24 34.92
CA GLU A 404 -16.76 6.11 35.74
C GLU A 404 -17.39 5.42 36.96
N ASN A 405 -17.50 4.08 36.91
CA ASN A 405 -18.03 3.26 38.00
C ASN A 405 -16.94 2.76 38.96
N GLY A 406 -15.70 3.25 38.86
CA GLY A 406 -14.57 2.85 39.72
C GLY A 406 -13.98 1.47 39.41
N ASN A 407 -14.37 0.82 38.31
CA ASN A 407 -13.80 -0.46 37.91
C ASN A 407 -12.54 -0.29 37.07
N LYS A 408 -11.57 -1.19 37.24
CA LYS A 408 -10.35 -1.24 36.42
C LYS A 408 -10.71 -1.35 34.93
N ARG A 409 -10.06 -0.56 34.08
CA ARG A 409 -10.19 -0.69 32.62
C ARG A 409 -9.63 -2.03 32.15
N ARG A 410 -10.14 -2.50 31.01
CA ARG A 410 -9.67 -3.75 30.38
C ARG A 410 -8.20 -3.62 29.97
N ILE A 411 -7.48 -4.74 30.05
CA ILE A 411 -6.04 -4.80 29.79
C ILE A 411 -5.26 -3.86 30.73
N PHE A 412 -5.61 -3.90 32.02
CA PHE A 412 -5.05 -3.04 33.06
C PHE A 412 -3.52 -3.14 33.16
N GLN A 413 -2.96 -4.33 32.89
CA GLN A 413 -1.52 -4.57 32.98
C GLN A 413 -0.72 -3.66 32.04
N ASN A 414 -1.23 -3.36 30.85
CA ASN A 414 -0.55 -2.48 29.90
C ASN A 414 -0.32 -1.07 30.47
N PHE A 415 -1.25 -0.58 31.28
CA PHE A 415 -1.09 0.73 31.92
C PHE A 415 0.00 0.72 33.00
N LEU A 416 0.17 -0.40 33.71
CA LEU A 416 1.24 -0.56 34.70
C LEU A 416 2.61 -0.75 34.04
N ASP A 417 2.63 -1.40 32.87
CA ASP A 417 3.84 -1.69 32.11
C ASP A 417 4.37 -0.48 31.35
N ALA A 418 3.52 0.53 31.07
CA ALA A 418 3.90 1.76 30.39
C ALA A 418 4.80 2.64 31.26
N LYS A 419 5.94 3.06 30.70
CA LYS A 419 6.98 3.84 31.39
C LYS A 419 7.19 5.19 30.72
N ALA A 420 7.74 6.13 31.49
CA ALA A 420 8.11 7.44 30.96
C ALA A 420 9.05 7.30 29.75
N GLY A 421 8.75 8.03 28.68
CA GLY A 421 9.46 7.99 27.41
C GLY A 421 8.95 6.97 26.40
N ASP A 422 8.03 6.07 26.78
CA ASP A 422 7.39 5.13 25.87
C ASP A 422 6.62 5.85 24.76
N MET A 423 6.64 5.30 23.55
CA MET A 423 6.01 5.91 22.38
C MET A 423 4.57 5.42 22.19
N ILE A 424 3.70 6.31 21.73
CA ILE A 424 2.27 6.07 21.58
C ILE A 424 1.82 6.38 20.15
N ILE A 425 1.12 5.43 19.52
CA ILE A 425 0.26 5.65 18.36
C ILE A 425 -1.13 6.05 18.86
N GLY A 426 -1.55 7.27 18.54
CA GLY A 426 -2.84 7.83 18.92
C GLY A 426 -3.92 7.49 17.90
N TYR A 427 -4.80 6.55 18.25
CA TYR A 427 -5.92 6.13 17.42
C TYR A 427 -7.24 6.69 17.96
N GLU A 428 -8.07 7.24 17.09
CA GLU A 428 -9.44 7.64 17.40
C GLU A 428 -10.44 6.60 16.88
N SER A 429 -11.24 6.04 17.80
CA SER A 429 -12.30 5.06 17.52
C SER A 429 -13.56 5.71 16.93
N ASN A 430 -14.72 5.06 17.02
CA ASN A 430 -15.95 5.52 16.38
C ASN A 430 -16.34 6.96 16.81
N PRO A 431 -16.74 7.83 15.87
CA PRO A 431 -16.99 7.57 14.44
C PRO A 431 -15.75 7.72 13.52
N VAL A 432 -14.59 8.04 14.08
CA VAL A 432 -13.38 8.46 13.35
C VAL A 432 -12.67 7.28 12.69
N LYS A 433 -12.30 6.26 13.46
CA LYS A 433 -11.55 5.07 13.03
C LYS A 433 -10.23 5.37 12.29
N GLN A 434 -9.40 6.24 12.82
CA GLN A 434 -8.13 6.64 12.21
C GLN A 434 -7.02 6.81 13.24
N VAL A 435 -5.78 6.60 12.83
CA VAL A 435 -4.59 7.09 13.55
C VAL A 435 -4.42 8.56 13.23
N VAL A 436 -4.34 9.41 14.27
CA VAL A 436 -4.41 10.87 14.15
C VAL A 436 -3.25 11.59 14.82
N ALA A 437 -2.46 10.90 15.64
CA ALA A 437 -1.37 11.52 16.39
C ALA A 437 -0.27 10.52 16.76
N ILE A 438 0.91 11.06 17.04
CA ILE A 438 1.98 10.37 17.77
C ILE A 438 2.10 11.05 19.14
N GLY A 439 2.23 10.23 20.18
CA GLY A 439 2.40 10.69 21.55
C GLY A 439 3.59 10.03 22.23
N ARG A 440 3.86 10.47 23.45
CA ARG A 440 4.90 9.92 24.32
C ARG A 440 4.40 9.93 25.77
N VAL A 441 4.66 8.87 26.52
CA VAL A 441 4.38 8.83 27.96
C VAL A 441 5.29 9.85 28.65
N SER A 442 4.71 10.84 29.32
CA SER A 442 5.44 11.99 29.85
C SER A 442 6.00 11.75 31.25
N SER A 443 5.35 10.91 32.06
CA SER A 443 5.82 10.52 33.39
C SER A 443 5.35 9.10 33.74
N GLU A 444 5.93 8.52 34.79
CA GLU A 444 5.44 7.25 35.34
C GLU A 444 3.96 7.39 35.77
N GLN A 445 3.22 6.31 35.60
CA GLN A 445 1.84 6.19 36.07
C GLN A 445 1.78 6.20 37.60
N ASP A 446 0.73 6.78 38.18
CA ASP A 446 0.55 6.91 39.64
C ASP A 446 -0.36 5.82 40.24
N GLY A 447 -0.71 4.78 39.47
CA GLY A 447 -1.67 3.74 39.83
C GLY A 447 -3.12 4.08 39.50
N GLU A 448 -3.40 5.34 39.14
CA GLU A 448 -4.73 5.85 38.81
C GLU A 448 -4.82 6.45 37.40
N LYS A 449 -3.74 7.05 36.91
CA LYS A 449 -3.67 7.75 35.63
C LYS A 449 -2.38 7.43 34.86
N LEU A 450 -2.54 7.34 33.54
CA LEU A 450 -1.46 7.37 32.56
C LEU A 450 -1.24 8.82 32.15
N PHE A 451 0.00 9.31 32.19
CA PHE A 451 0.37 10.65 31.76
C PHE A 451 1.12 10.59 30.43
N PHE A 452 0.69 11.34 29.44
CA PHE A 452 1.30 11.37 28.12
C PHE A 452 1.20 12.76 27.51
N GLU A 453 2.03 13.06 26.53
CA GLU A 453 1.99 14.28 25.75
C GLU A 453 1.86 13.96 24.26
N LYS A 454 1.26 14.90 23.51
CA LYS A 454 1.20 14.79 22.05
C LYS A 454 2.51 15.28 21.45
N VAL A 455 3.18 14.41 20.70
CA VAL A 455 4.42 14.74 19.99
C VAL A 455 4.11 15.32 18.61
N GLU A 456 3.09 14.78 17.94
CA GLU A 456 2.73 15.19 16.59
C GLU A 456 1.23 14.96 16.31
N GLY A 457 0.58 15.89 15.62
CA GLY A 457 -0.72 15.70 15.00
C GLY A 457 -0.57 15.40 13.51
N LEU A 458 -1.29 14.41 13.01
CA LEU A 458 -1.17 14.00 11.62
C LEU A 458 -2.01 14.91 10.70
N ALA A 459 -1.37 15.48 9.68
CA ALA A 459 -2.04 16.25 8.64
C ALA A 459 -2.90 15.37 7.73
N SER A 460 -2.45 14.15 7.49
CA SER A 460 -3.11 13.07 6.77
C SER A 460 -3.24 11.85 7.70
N PRO A 461 -4.35 11.73 8.44
CA PRO A 461 -4.61 10.56 9.29
C PRO A 461 -4.60 9.23 8.53
N ILE A 462 -4.23 8.13 9.21
CA ILE A 462 -4.19 6.79 8.60
C ILE A 462 -5.49 6.03 8.92
N ASP A 463 -6.18 5.55 7.88
CA ASP A 463 -7.44 4.82 8.03
C ASP A 463 -7.28 3.44 8.65
N TYR A 464 -8.22 3.09 9.53
CA TYR A 464 -8.31 1.73 10.10
C TYR A 464 -8.40 0.65 9.02
N ALA A 465 -9.11 0.91 7.92
CA ALA A 465 -9.23 -0.05 6.83
C ALA A 465 -7.89 -0.31 6.13
N ALA A 466 -7.05 0.73 5.97
CA ALA A 466 -5.71 0.60 5.44
C ALA A 466 -4.84 -0.26 6.36
N LEU A 467 -4.83 0.06 7.67
CA LEU A 467 -4.06 -0.70 8.66
C LEU A 467 -4.52 -2.16 8.78
N LYS A 468 -5.83 -2.41 8.73
CA LYS A 468 -6.39 -3.78 8.78
C LYS A 468 -6.06 -4.62 7.53
N GLY A 469 -5.81 -3.96 6.40
CA GLY A 469 -5.42 -4.61 5.15
C GLY A 469 -3.97 -5.09 5.12
N CYS A 470 -3.13 -4.62 6.05
CA CYS A 470 -1.71 -4.93 6.13
C CYS A 470 -1.47 -6.28 6.85
N PRO A 471 -0.90 -7.30 6.17
CA PRO A 471 -0.52 -8.56 6.81
C PRO A 471 0.43 -8.39 8.00
N GLU A 472 1.26 -7.35 7.98
CA GLU A 472 2.26 -7.03 9.01
C GLU A 472 1.64 -6.71 10.37
N LEU A 473 0.36 -6.32 10.40
CA LEU A 473 -0.36 -5.95 11.61
C LEU A 473 -1.39 -7.01 12.05
N GLU A 474 -1.51 -8.14 11.33
CA GLU A 474 -2.55 -9.15 11.56
C GLU A 474 -2.59 -9.66 13.02
N HIS A 475 -1.41 -9.78 13.65
CA HIS A 475 -1.26 -10.30 15.01
C HIS A 475 -1.22 -9.24 16.11
N MET A 476 -1.42 -7.96 15.76
CA MET A 476 -1.42 -6.86 16.72
C MET A 476 -2.48 -7.06 17.82
N GLU A 477 -2.13 -6.77 19.08
CA GLU A 477 -3.01 -6.99 20.25
C GLU A 477 -4.40 -6.35 20.06
N TYR A 478 -4.45 -5.14 19.49
CA TYR A 478 -5.70 -4.43 19.19
C TYR A 478 -6.59 -5.14 18.16
N PHE A 479 -6.00 -5.77 17.13
CA PHE A 479 -6.77 -6.48 16.09
C PHE A 479 -7.24 -7.86 16.55
N GLN A 480 -6.50 -8.49 17.46
CA GLN A 480 -6.92 -9.71 18.14
C GLN A 480 -8.05 -9.43 19.13
N ASN A 481 -7.97 -8.32 19.87
CA ASN A 481 -8.99 -7.90 20.81
C ASN A 481 -9.07 -6.37 20.90
N SER A 482 -10.09 -5.77 20.30
CA SER A 482 -10.27 -4.31 20.32
C SER A 482 -10.90 -3.76 21.60
N GLN A 483 -11.17 -4.63 22.59
CA GLN A 483 -11.83 -4.24 23.83
C GLN A 483 -10.84 -3.73 24.88
N GLY A 484 -10.58 -2.42 24.87
CA GLY A 484 -9.64 -1.78 25.78
C GLY A 484 -9.31 -0.36 25.33
N SER A 485 -8.31 0.22 25.98
CA SER A 485 -7.87 1.59 25.68
C SER A 485 -6.38 1.71 25.42
N LEU A 486 -5.53 0.85 26.00
CA LEU A 486 -4.09 0.83 25.76
C LEU A 486 -3.65 -0.59 25.38
N PHE A 487 -3.01 -0.72 24.22
CA PHE A 487 -2.59 -2.00 23.65
C PHE A 487 -1.10 -1.98 23.37
N LYS A 488 -0.43 -3.10 23.58
CA LYS A 488 1.00 -3.25 23.37
C LYS A 488 1.29 -3.39 21.88
N LEU A 489 2.35 -2.71 21.44
CA LEU A 489 2.95 -2.88 20.13
C LEU A 489 4.33 -3.50 20.29
N SER A 490 4.67 -4.44 19.42
CA SER A 490 6.07 -4.75 19.17
C SER A 490 6.74 -3.57 18.46
N LYS A 491 8.07 -3.48 18.58
CA LYS A 491 8.85 -2.46 17.87
C LYS A 491 8.61 -2.51 16.35
N ALA A 492 8.50 -3.71 15.78
CA ALA A 492 8.27 -3.89 14.35
C ALA A 492 6.89 -3.37 13.89
N GLU A 493 5.83 -3.61 14.68
CA GLU A 493 4.50 -3.07 14.39
C GLU A 493 4.45 -1.55 14.54
N TYR A 494 5.11 -1.00 15.57
CA TYR A 494 5.23 0.44 15.76
C TYR A 494 5.98 1.09 14.59
N ASP A 495 7.15 0.56 14.22
CA ASP A 495 7.96 1.07 13.11
C ASP A 495 7.17 1.01 11.79
N PHE A 496 6.41 -0.07 11.54
CA PHE A 496 5.57 -0.17 10.34
C PHE A 496 4.44 0.86 10.31
N ILE A 497 3.73 1.07 11.42
CA ILE A 497 2.69 2.10 11.52
C ILE A 497 3.33 3.48 11.36
N LEU A 498 4.51 3.70 11.95
CA LEU A 498 5.25 4.95 11.80
C LEU A 498 5.67 5.20 10.35
N ASP A 499 6.14 4.18 9.63
CA ASP A 499 6.47 4.29 8.21
C ASP A 499 5.23 4.71 7.39
N MET A 500 4.09 4.06 7.60
CA MET A 500 2.82 4.47 6.96
C MET A 500 2.44 5.92 7.30
N ILE A 501 2.63 6.33 8.56
CA ILE A 501 2.41 7.72 8.97
C ILE A 501 3.34 8.65 8.20
N ARG A 502 4.63 8.31 8.05
CA ARG A 502 5.63 9.15 7.39
C ARG A 502 5.48 9.20 5.88
N GLU A 503 4.92 8.16 5.26
CA GLU A 503 4.55 8.17 3.84
C GLU A 503 3.47 9.23 3.54
N GLU A 504 2.46 9.31 4.41
CA GLU A 504 1.35 10.27 4.27
C GLU A 504 1.64 11.64 4.92
N ASN A 505 2.58 11.68 5.86
CA ASN A 505 3.00 12.85 6.65
C ASN A 505 4.54 12.95 6.67
N PRO A 506 5.17 13.29 5.53
CA PRO A 506 6.61 13.37 5.45
C PRO A 506 7.14 14.49 6.37
N ILE A 507 8.19 14.19 7.12
CA ILE A 507 8.94 15.20 7.86
C ILE A 507 9.86 15.89 6.84
N THR A 508 9.56 17.14 6.51
CA THR A 508 10.46 17.96 5.69
C THR A 508 11.70 18.28 6.52
N GLN A 509 12.89 17.93 6.04
CA GLN A 509 14.12 18.43 6.65
C GLN A 509 14.26 19.92 6.41
N GLU A 510 14.79 20.62 7.40
CA GLU A 510 15.06 22.04 7.32
C GLU A 510 16.33 22.23 6.45
N ALA A 511 16.13 22.51 5.16
CA ALA A 511 17.19 23.04 4.29
C ALA A 511 17.83 24.28 4.96
N PRO A 512 19.08 24.63 4.66
CA PRO A 512 19.65 25.89 5.14
C PRO A 512 18.79 27.06 4.65
N ILE A 513 18.07 27.69 5.58
CA ILE A 513 17.14 28.77 5.26
C ILE A 513 17.94 30.07 5.23
N ASP A 514 17.97 30.72 4.08
CA ASP A 514 18.56 32.05 3.95
C ASP A 514 17.81 33.03 4.86
N ALA A 515 18.55 33.83 5.62
CA ALA A 515 17.97 34.96 6.32
C ALA A 515 17.32 35.93 5.30
N TYR A 516 16.16 36.45 5.65
CA TYR A 516 15.46 37.46 4.86
C TYR A 516 14.87 38.53 5.76
N THR A 517 15.39 39.74 5.63
CA THR A 517 15.14 40.83 6.56
C THR A 517 14.13 41.83 5.99
N LYS A 518 13.83 42.86 6.77
CA LYS A 518 13.10 44.05 6.31
C LYS A 518 13.85 44.78 5.18
N SER A 519 15.19 44.84 5.25
CA SER A 519 15.98 45.54 4.24
C SER A 519 15.85 44.85 2.90
N ASP A 520 16.03 43.53 2.88
CA ASP A 520 15.92 42.73 1.67
C ASP A 520 14.55 42.91 1.00
N PHE A 521 13.47 42.92 1.79
CA PHE A 521 12.12 43.21 1.28
C PHE A 521 12.02 44.57 0.59
N LEU A 522 12.56 45.63 1.18
CA LEU A 522 12.45 47.00 0.68
C LEU A 522 13.30 47.22 -0.58
N ASP A 523 14.41 46.48 -0.72
CA ASP A 523 15.24 46.50 -1.92
C ASP A 523 14.56 45.77 -3.10
N GLU A 524 13.81 44.72 -2.77
CA GLU A 524 13.22 43.80 -3.73
C GLU A 524 11.80 44.19 -4.17
N VAL A 525 11.02 44.79 -3.28
CA VAL A 525 9.62 45.16 -3.49
C VAL A 525 9.52 46.68 -3.52
N TYR A 526 9.00 47.23 -4.63
CA TYR A 526 8.78 48.66 -4.81
C TYR A 526 7.71 49.22 -3.83
N MET A 527 8.09 49.40 -2.57
CA MET A 527 7.23 49.81 -1.47
C MET A 527 8.01 50.68 -0.48
N THR A 528 7.33 51.69 0.08
CA THR A 528 7.94 52.52 1.12
C THR A 528 8.01 51.79 2.45
N GLU A 529 9.02 52.10 3.26
CA GLU A 529 9.19 51.56 4.62
C GLU A 529 7.93 51.73 5.48
N LYS A 530 7.33 52.93 5.45
CA LYS A 530 6.07 53.23 6.15
C LYS A 530 4.93 52.29 5.73
N ARG A 531 4.86 51.94 4.43
CA ARG A 531 3.81 51.04 3.93
C ARG A 531 4.08 49.59 4.35
N TYR A 532 5.33 49.14 4.32
CA TYR A 532 5.72 47.83 4.87
C TYR A 532 5.35 47.72 6.36
N GLU A 533 5.70 48.71 7.17
CA GLU A 533 5.39 48.71 8.61
C GLU A 533 3.89 48.63 8.88
N ASN A 534 3.09 49.35 8.10
CA ASN A 534 1.64 49.26 8.18
C ASN A 534 1.13 47.86 7.83
N LEU A 535 1.65 47.21 6.77
CA LEU A 535 1.26 45.85 6.39
C LEU A 535 1.59 44.85 7.50
N VAL A 536 2.82 44.91 8.05
CA VAL A 536 3.26 44.04 9.15
C VAL A 536 2.40 44.28 10.40
N ALA A 537 2.12 45.53 10.75
CA ALA A 537 1.29 45.87 11.91
C ALA A 537 -0.14 45.34 11.76
N VAL A 538 -0.75 45.50 10.58
CA VAL A 538 -2.08 44.95 10.29
C VAL A 538 -2.06 43.42 10.36
N LEU A 539 -1.07 42.77 9.73
CA LEU A 539 -1.01 41.31 9.69
C LEU A 539 -0.74 40.70 11.08
N ARG A 540 0.11 41.31 11.90
CA ARG A 540 0.31 40.91 13.32
C ARG A 540 -0.96 41.08 14.15
N ASN A 541 -1.70 42.17 13.94
CA ASN A 541 -2.88 42.49 14.75
C ASN A 541 -4.17 41.81 14.29
N LYS A 542 -4.36 41.57 12.99
CA LYS A 542 -5.59 41.01 12.42
C LYS A 542 -5.42 39.58 11.90
N LYS A 543 -4.18 39.10 11.75
CA LYS A 543 -3.81 37.78 11.22
C LYS A 543 -4.27 37.51 9.78
N ASN A 544 -4.97 38.45 9.15
CA ASN A 544 -5.44 38.39 7.78
C ASN A 544 -5.26 39.77 7.15
N ILE A 545 -4.86 39.84 5.89
CA ILE A 545 -4.76 41.09 5.13
C ILE A 545 -5.16 40.86 3.67
N ILE A 546 -5.77 41.88 3.05
CA ILE A 546 -6.06 41.89 1.61
C ILE A 546 -5.18 42.94 0.95
N LEU A 547 -4.35 42.50 0.00
CA LEU A 547 -3.56 43.35 -0.88
C LEU A 547 -4.41 43.67 -2.12
N GLN A 548 -4.90 44.91 -2.21
CA GLN A 548 -5.69 45.35 -3.36
C GLN A 548 -4.85 46.18 -4.34
N GLY A 549 -5.10 46.02 -5.63
CA GLY A 549 -4.43 46.78 -6.69
C GLY A 549 -4.69 46.20 -8.07
N ALA A 550 -4.31 46.95 -9.11
CA ALA A 550 -4.47 46.53 -10.50
C ALA A 550 -3.82 45.15 -10.77
N PRO A 551 -4.31 44.37 -11.74
CA PRO A 551 -3.64 43.14 -12.17
C PRO A 551 -2.20 43.43 -12.62
N GLY A 552 -1.28 42.50 -12.36
CA GLY A 552 0.12 42.61 -12.81
C GLY A 552 1.04 43.53 -11.99
N VAL A 553 0.57 44.18 -10.92
CA VAL A 553 1.39 45.08 -10.07
C VAL A 553 2.26 44.35 -9.03
N GLY A 554 2.43 43.03 -9.15
CA GLY A 554 3.28 42.25 -8.25
C GLY A 554 2.71 42.00 -6.85
N LYS A 555 1.38 41.93 -6.68
CA LYS A 555 0.75 41.67 -5.36
C LYS A 555 1.17 40.32 -4.76
N THR A 556 1.09 39.27 -5.56
CA THR A 556 1.50 37.91 -5.21
C THR A 556 2.97 37.84 -4.83
N PHE A 557 3.79 38.57 -5.58
CA PHE A 557 5.23 38.69 -5.34
C PHE A 557 5.55 39.42 -4.04
N ALA A 558 4.84 40.52 -3.74
CA ALA A 558 4.95 41.22 -2.47
C ALA A 558 4.44 40.38 -1.29
N ALA A 559 3.39 39.57 -1.47
CA ALA A 559 2.82 38.71 -0.42
C ALA A 559 3.83 37.68 0.10
N ARG A 560 4.50 36.96 -0.81
CA ARG A 560 5.50 35.93 -0.44
C ARG A 560 6.71 36.54 0.26
N ARG A 561 7.21 37.67 -0.23
CA ARG A 561 8.34 38.39 0.38
C ARG A 561 7.99 38.99 1.73
N LEU A 562 6.76 39.46 1.90
CA LEU A 562 6.28 39.95 3.19
C LEU A 562 6.26 38.83 4.22
N ALA A 563 5.83 37.62 3.81
CA ALA A 563 5.89 36.43 4.66
C ALA A 563 7.33 36.10 5.07
N TRP A 564 8.27 35.98 4.12
CA TRP A 564 9.69 35.75 4.42
C TRP A 564 10.25 36.80 5.39
N SER A 565 9.98 38.08 5.15
CA SER A 565 10.46 39.18 5.99
C SER A 565 9.90 39.14 7.41
N MET A 566 8.65 38.68 7.57
CA MET A 566 8.04 38.51 8.90
C MET A 566 8.53 37.25 9.62
N MET A 567 8.92 36.21 8.88
CA MET A 567 9.56 35.01 9.43
C MET A 567 11.04 35.25 9.74
N GLY A 568 11.68 36.21 9.06
CA GLY A 568 13.11 36.48 9.15
C GLY A 568 13.96 35.61 8.23
N GLU A 569 13.33 34.75 7.42
CA GLU A 569 14.00 33.69 6.66
C GLU A 569 13.15 33.24 5.46
N LYS A 570 13.81 32.79 4.38
CA LYS A 570 13.18 32.34 3.12
C LYS A 570 12.63 30.91 3.22
N ASP A 571 11.78 30.67 4.21
CA ASP A 571 11.20 29.34 4.40
C ASP A 571 9.87 29.19 3.68
N ASP A 572 9.91 28.71 2.44
CA ASP A 572 8.69 28.36 1.71
C ASP A 572 7.95 27.16 2.30
N GLY A 573 8.60 26.34 3.13
CA GLY A 573 7.94 25.26 3.85
C GLY A 573 6.86 25.77 4.83
N ARG A 574 6.94 27.01 5.29
CA ARG A 574 5.92 27.65 6.12
C ARG A 574 4.95 28.55 5.34
N ILE A 575 5.03 28.54 4.01
CA ILE A 575 4.14 29.29 3.12
C ILE A 575 3.36 28.33 2.23
N GLU A 576 2.04 28.46 2.21
CA GLU A 576 1.20 27.76 1.24
C GLU A 576 0.57 28.77 0.28
N PHE A 577 0.57 28.47 -1.02
CA PHE A 577 0.04 29.35 -2.05
C PHE A 577 -1.09 28.67 -2.81
N VAL A 578 -2.24 29.33 -2.90
CA VAL A 578 -3.39 28.88 -3.68
C VAL A 578 -3.97 30.02 -4.51
N GLN A 579 -4.53 29.67 -5.68
CA GLN A 579 -5.24 30.62 -6.52
C GLN A 579 -6.71 30.23 -6.62
N PHE A 580 -7.61 31.14 -6.31
CA PHE A 580 -9.04 30.87 -6.39
C PHE A 580 -9.58 31.04 -7.82
N HIS A 581 -10.51 30.15 -8.17
CA HIS A 581 -11.28 30.20 -9.41
C HIS A 581 -12.75 29.91 -9.12
N GLN A 582 -13.64 30.17 -10.09
CA GLN A 582 -15.10 30.08 -9.89
C GLN A 582 -15.57 28.70 -9.43
N SER A 583 -14.90 27.63 -9.88
CA SER A 583 -15.20 26.25 -9.49
C SER A 583 -14.52 25.79 -8.20
N TYR A 584 -13.73 26.64 -7.53
CA TYR A 584 -13.00 26.25 -6.32
C TYR A 584 -14.00 26.08 -5.17
N SER A 585 -13.87 24.99 -4.42
CA SER A 585 -14.92 24.48 -3.54
C SER A 585 -14.43 24.25 -2.11
N TYR A 586 -15.37 24.02 -1.18
CA TYR A 586 -15.03 23.64 0.19
C TYR A 586 -14.29 22.29 0.19
N GLU A 587 -14.68 21.40 -0.72
CA GLU A 587 -14.16 20.05 -0.85
C GLU A 587 -12.67 20.02 -1.22
N ASP A 588 -12.20 21.02 -1.96
CA ASP A 588 -10.78 21.18 -2.30
C ASP A 588 -9.99 21.92 -1.21
N PHE A 589 -10.64 22.85 -0.51
CA PHE A 589 -10.02 23.71 0.50
C PHE A 589 -9.87 23.01 1.84
N MET A 590 -10.91 22.32 2.28
CA MET A 590 -11.03 21.74 3.62
C MET A 590 -11.07 20.22 3.62
N MET A 591 -12.09 19.62 3.04
CA MET A 591 -12.20 18.17 2.84
C MET A 591 -13.44 17.82 2.06
N GLY A 592 -13.39 16.72 1.32
CA GLY A 592 -14.55 16.19 0.60
C GLY A 592 -14.36 14.74 0.17
N TYR A 593 -15.48 14.07 -0.11
CA TYR A 593 -15.48 12.72 -0.66
C TYR A 593 -15.08 12.76 -2.14
N LYS A 594 -14.00 12.07 -2.49
CA LYS A 594 -13.55 11.88 -3.88
C LYS A 594 -13.80 10.43 -4.31
N PRO A 595 -14.25 10.20 -5.56
CA PRO A 595 -14.50 8.85 -6.04
C PRO A 595 -13.18 8.07 -6.18
N VAL A 596 -13.23 6.79 -5.81
CA VAL A 596 -12.17 5.79 -5.99
C VAL A 596 -12.77 4.53 -6.62
N GLU A 597 -11.95 3.59 -7.13
CA GLU A 597 -12.43 2.46 -7.94
C GLU A 597 -13.58 1.65 -7.29
N ASP A 598 -13.61 1.53 -5.96
CA ASP A 598 -14.62 0.81 -5.18
C ASP A 598 -15.46 1.71 -4.23
N GLY A 599 -15.64 3.00 -4.52
CA GLY A 599 -16.54 3.87 -3.76
C GLY A 599 -16.08 5.33 -3.64
N PHE A 600 -16.14 5.87 -2.43
CA PHE A 600 -15.72 7.24 -2.13
C PHE A 600 -14.77 7.25 -0.93
N GLU A 601 -13.72 8.05 -1.03
CA GLU A 601 -12.75 8.25 0.04
C GLU A 601 -12.77 9.72 0.46
N LEU A 602 -12.73 9.98 1.77
CA LEU A 602 -12.61 11.35 2.28
C LEU A 602 -11.17 11.83 2.06
N LYS A 603 -10.99 12.89 1.28
CA LYS A 603 -9.70 13.55 1.11
C LYS A 603 -9.68 14.88 1.85
N TYR A 604 -8.59 15.14 2.56
CA TYR A 604 -8.33 16.41 3.22
C TYR A 604 -7.88 17.45 2.21
N GLY A 605 -8.34 18.69 2.38
CA GLY A 605 -8.02 19.83 1.54
C GLY A 605 -6.73 20.54 1.98
N ILE A 606 -6.32 21.50 1.16
CA ILE A 606 -5.04 22.20 1.33
C ILE A 606 -4.96 23.02 2.62
N PHE A 607 -6.04 23.72 3.00
CA PHE A 607 -6.06 24.55 4.20
C PHE A 607 -6.12 23.70 5.47
N TYR A 608 -6.83 22.57 5.43
CA TYR A 608 -6.83 21.61 6.55
C TYR A 608 -5.41 21.10 6.84
N ARG A 609 -4.71 20.59 5.82
CA ARG A 609 -3.34 20.08 5.98
C ARG A 609 -2.38 21.17 6.46
N PHE A 610 -2.51 22.38 5.92
CA PHE A 610 -1.71 23.52 6.36
C PHE A 610 -1.95 23.88 7.84
N CYS A 611 -3.20 23.83 8.30
CA CYS A 611 -3.51 24.02 9.72
C CYS A 611 -2.88 22.97 10.61
N GLN A 612 -2.89 21.69 10.22
CA GLN A 612 -2.22 20.64 10.98
C GLN A 612 -0.71 20.85 11.04
N LYS A 613 -0.09 21.23 9.90
CA LYS A 613 1.34 21.57 9.85
C LYS A 613 1.69 22.70 10.81
N ALA A 614 0.91 23.78 10.81
CA ALA A 614 1.12 24.91 11.70
C ALA A 614 0.89 24.54 13.17
N ALA A 615 -0.09 23.69 13.48
CA ALA A 615 -0.35 23.21 14.84
C ALA A 615 0.79 22.37 15.42
N ASN A 616 1.56 21.68 14.57
CA ASN A 616 2.74 20.91 14.99
C ASN A 616 3.94 21.78 15.35
N GLN A 617 3.96 23.05 14.95
CA GLN A 617 5.04 23.99 15.23
C GLN A 617 4.47 25.30 15.80
N PRO A 618 3.89 25.26 17.01
CA PRO A 618 3.10 26.38 17.56
C PRO A 618 3.91 27.68 17.72
N ASP A 619 5.22 27.57 17.89
CA ASP A 619 6.13 28.70 18.07
C ASP A 619 6.60 29.36 16.76
N LYS A 620 6.39 28.71 15.61
CA LYS A 620 6.77 29.25 14.30
C LYS A 620 5.57 29.89 13.60
N ALA A 621 5.80 30.98 12.87
CA ALA A 621 4.79 31.65 12.06
C ALA A 621 4.58 30.95 10.71
N PHE A 622 3.32 30.83 10.28
CA PHE A 622 2.94 30.19 9.01
C PHE A 622 2.09 31.14 8.17
N PHE A 623 2.28 31.17 6.85
CA PHE A 623 1.57 32.08 5.94
C PHE A 623 0.78 31.32 4.87
N PHE A 624 -0.50 31.63 4.74
CA PHE A 624 -1.39 31.08 3.72
C PHE A 624 -1.76 32.20 2.74
N ILE A 625 -1.28 32.10 1.50
CA ILE A 625 -1.47 33.11 0.46
C ILE A 625 -2.57 32.64 -0.50
N ILE A 626 -3.61 33.47 -0.65
CA ILE A 626 -4.72 33.23 -1.57
C ILE A 626 -4.69 34.31 -2.64
N ASP A 627 -4.40 33.94 -3.87
CA ASP A 627 -4.46 34.82 -5.03
C ASP A 627 -5.83 34.76 -5.69
N GLU A 628 -6.18 35.83 -6.42
CA GLU A 628 -7.44 35.97 -7.14
C GLU A 628 -8.67 35.72 -6.24
N ILE A 629 -8.62 36.20 -4.99
CA ILE A 629 -9.68 36.00 -3.99
C ILE A 629 -11.08 36.37 -4.52
N ASN A 630 -11.15 37.39 -5.37
CA ASN A 630 -12.40 37.90 -5.96
C ASN A 630 -13.04 36.93 -6.98
N ARG A 631 -12.34 35.89 -7.43
CA ARG A 631 -12.86 34.89 -8.37
C ARG A 631 -13.52 33.69 -7.69
N GLY A 632 -13.33 33.53 -6.39
CA GLY A 632 -13.92 32.46 -5.57
C GLY A 632 -15.10 32.94 -4.73
N ASN A 633 -16.03 32.05 -4.42
CA ASN A 633 -17.07 32.33 -3.43
C ASN A 633 -16.54 32.06 -2.03
N MET A 634 -16.06 33.10 -1.35
CA MET A 634 -15.44 33.00 -0.02
C MET A 634 -16.31 32.27 1.00
N SER A 635 -17.60 32.60 1.08
CA SER A 635 -18.51 31.97 2.03
C SER A 635 -18.69 30.47 1.75
N LYS A 636 -18.72 30.09 0.47
CA LYS A 636 -18.81 28.68 0.08
C LYS A 636 -17.50 27.93 0.32
N ILE A 637 -16.35 28.55 0.06
CA ILE A 637 -15.04 27.91 0.17
C ILE A 637 -14.63 27.72 1.64
N PHE A 638 -14.80 28.75 2.48
CA PHE A 638 -14.44 28.69 3.89
C PHE A 638 -15.50 28.00 4.76
N GLY A 639 -16.77 28.00 4.33
CA GLY A 639 -17.86 27.36 5.08
C GLY A 639 -17.92 27.82 6.54
N GLU A 640 -17.88 26.86 7.46
CA GLU A 640 -17.88 27.05 8.91
C GLU A 640 -16.63 27.75 9.46
N LEU A 641 -15.56 27.88 8.66
CA LEU A 641 -14.29 28.47 9.10
C LEU A 641 -14.20 29.97 8.90
N LEU A 642 -15.18 30.59 8.23
CA LEU A 642 -15.13 32.02 7.94
C LEU A 642 -15.00 32.86 9.21
N MET A 643 -15.59 32.41 10.32
CA MET A 643 -15.41 33.02 11.64
C MET A 643 -14.04 32.66 12.25
N LEU A 644 -13.58 31.42 12.10
CA LEU A 644 -12.37 30.91 12.75
C LEU A 644 -11.06 31.52 12.22
N ILE A 645 -11.07 32.12 11.02
CA ILE A 645 -9.89 32.84 10.52
C ILE A 645 -9.65 34.17 11.23
N GLU A 646 -10.65 34.73 11.92
CA GLU A 646 -10.49 35.95 12.72
C GLU A 646 -9.57 35.71 13.92
N LYS A 647 -8.72 36.69 14.25
CA LYS A 647 -7.71 36.55 15.31
C LYS A 647 -8.28 36.02 16.63
N ASP A 648 -9.43 36.54 17.06
CA ASP A 648 -9.99 36.27 18.38
C ASP A 648 -10.68 34.89 18.45
N TYR A 649 -11.01 34.29 17.30
CA TYR A 649 -11.63 32.96 17.21
C TYR A 649 -10.63 31.85 16.86
N ARG A 650 -9.35 32.18 16.61
CA ARG A 650 -8.32 31.17 16.37
C ARG A 650 -8.02 30.36 17.63
N GLY A 651 -7.95 29.05 17.46
CA GLY A 651 -7.91 28.08 18.56
C GLY A 651 -9.29 27.74 19.14
N THR A 652 -10.36 28.44 18.74
CA THR A 652 -11.73 28.02 19.04
C THR A 652 -12.12 26.87 18.12
N LYS A 653 -12.79 25.86 18.68
CA LYS A 653 -13.17 24.65 17.96
C LYS A 653 -14.54 24.80 17.31
N THR A 654 -14.66 24.31 16.08
CA THR A 654 -15.94 24.06 15.40
C THR A 654 -16.04 22.58 15.02
N THR A 655 -17.25 22.09 14.82
CA THR A 655 -17.47 20.72 14.34
C THR A 655 -17.54 20.73 12.82
N LEU A 656 -16.65 19.99 12.16
CA LEU A 656 -16.63 19.89 10.70
C LEU A 656 -17.79 19.05 10.18
N ALA A 657 -18.45 19.53 9.12
CA ALA A 657 -19.68 18.90 8.62
C ALA A 657 -19.48 17.46 8.10
N TYR A 658 -18.36 17.18 7.43
CA TYR A 658 -18.10 15.87 6.81
C TYR A 658 -17.71 14.78 7.82
N THR A 659 -16.97 15.15 8.87
CA THR A 659 -16.36 14.19 9.81
C THR A 659 -16.99 14.20 11.19
N GLY A 660 -17.74 15.26 11.53
CA GLY A 660 -18.23 15.49 12.89
C GLY A 660 -17.10 15.73 13.91
N ARG A 661 -15.88 16.07 13.46
CA ARG A 661 -14.71 16.27 14.33
C ARG A 661 -14.53 17.73 14.74
N PRO A 662 -14.02 18.00 15.95
CA PRO A 662 -13.55 19.32 16.33
C PRO A 662 -12.35 19.73 15.47
N PHE A 663 -12.37 20.96 14.98
CA PHE A 663 -11.28 21.58 14.25
C PHE A 663 -11.15 23.04 14.66
N SER A 664 -9.92 23.55 14.69
CA SER A 664 -9.63 24.96 14.99
C SER A 664 -8.52 25.47 14.08
N VAL A 665 -8.61 26.72 13.66
CA VAL A 665 -7.53 27.40 12.94
C VAL A 665 -6.44 27.81 13.93
N PRO A 666 -5.17 27.38 13.76
CA PRO A 666 -4.07 27.74 14.65
C PRO A 666 -3.79 29.25 14.75
N LYS A 667 -3.32 29.68 15.93
CA LYS A 667 -3.03 31.10 16.24
C LYS A 667 -1.80 31.64 15.51
N ASN A 668 -0.91 30.76 15.08
CA ASN A 668 0.36 31.07 14.42
C ASN A 668 0.27 31.18 12.89
N ILE A 669 -0.92 30.98 12.30
CA ILE A 669 -1.16 31.22 10.87
C ILE A 669 -1.30 32.72 10.58
N TYR A 670 -1.03 33.15 9.37
CA TYR A 670 -1.31 34.47 8.81
C TYR A 670 -1.87 34.28 7.41
N ILE A 671 -2.97 34.94 7.04
CA ILE A 671 -3.56 34.81 5.71
C ILE A 671 -3.31 36.10 4.92
N ILE A 672 -2.73 35.98 3.73
CA ILE A 672 -2.53 37.10 2.81
C ILE A 672 -3.36 36.85 1.56
N LEU A 673 -4.29 37.74 1.29
CA LEU A 673 -5.22 37.66 0.18
C LEU A 673 -4.75 38.67 -0.88
N ALA A 674 -4.52 38.24 -2.12
CA ALA A 674 -3.99 39.07 -3.21
C ALA A 674 -4.97 39.24 -4.36
#